data_AF-A0A8S9BYU5-F1
#
_entry.id   AF-A0A8S9BYU5-F1
#
_cell.length_a   1.000
_cell.length_b   1.000
_cell.length_c   1.000
_cell.angle_alpha   90.00
_cell.angle_beta   90.00
_cell.angle_gamma   90.00
#
_symmetry.space_group_name_H-M   'P 1'
#
loop_
_entity.id
_entity.type
_entity.pdbx_description
1 polymer ?
#
loop_
_entity_poly.entity_id
_entity_poly.type
_entity_poly.pdbx_seq_one_letter_code
_entity_poly.pdbx_strand_id
1 'polypeptide(L)'
;MASAAVLTASAALKSRVRRPSLLKKLAKPEDLMPLFPNGAYIGWSGFTGVGYPKKIPTMLADHVEKNGLEGKLKYTLFVGASSGAETENRWAALNMIERRSPHQVGKQIAKGINNGNIKFFDKHLSMFPVDLVYGFYTKDRPNKKLDVVIVEASAITEDGGIVPGASVGASPELIQMADKIIVEVNTAIPSMEGLHDITMTQLPPHRKPYLIMAPEDRIGTTSIPVDTEKIVAIVESDYQDQTVANAPADATSRAIANHLIEFLEYEVKHDRLPKNLLPLQSGIGNIANAVIGGLAESNFKNLKVWTEVLQDTFLDLFDSGRLDFATATSIRFSPEGFKRFYDGWEQYNNKLLLRSQQVSNSPEIIRRLGVIGMNTPVEVDIYAHANSTCVMGSRMLNGLGGSADFLRSSKYSIMHTPSTRPSKTDPHGVSCIVPMCTHVDQTEHDLDVIVTEQGLADVRGLSPKERAKVIIEKCAHPEYKPILEDYFKKAEFECMRRGWGIYQPSSTEEEPSHKSEFCQTASRRVPLEEDGRDIDRAIFIMDDDLPSKPRVRLPVMTTGVASLVAVQKLQDDLAKAELELGDLRYQYKEEKVAWFKKKQQMAETFKASRESLLTRCNEKIQEIKSRGKENILAQLTEQDARGLLESNQIMKETLAAATSDIKSQIQEDFESKARETSKSYGCRDFPSPCEPVQRRHPEKEIGRALAAASDWTDDETRDFIAKSPTARSIIMHNVRKQVLASLEKAKAEIKVKLEAEFEEKLKAAEEKTKVIESKQVMKGPQHHPMFGLGSANLSLNSMHNPASNLMTARPAFGQSAGSSWSGSFGPRASSVTKRTREIDDVSRDEHQQKKVCRDGGKPQ
;
A
#
# COMPACT_ATOMS: atom_id res chain seq x y z
N MET A 1 1.53 49.00 19.00
CA MET A 1 0.62 48.30 18.08
C MET A 1 1.04 48.68 16.66
N ALA A 2 1.55 47.75 15.86
CA ALA A 2 1.72 48.01 14.43
C ALA A 2 0.33 48.00 13.78
N SER A 3 0.05 48.97 12.90
CA SER A 3 -1.21 49.00 12.15
C SER A 3 -1.31 47.72 11.31
N ALA A 4 -2.29 46.88 11.61
CA ALA A 4 -2.61 45.73 10.77
C ALA A 4 -3.19 46.26 9.46
N ALA A 5 -2.33 46.41 8.45
CA ALA A 5 -2.75 46.83 7.12
C ALA A 5 -3.88 45.92 6.63
N VAL A 6 -5.03 46.51 6.31
CA VAL A 6 -6.24 45.79 5.90
C VAL A 6 -5.92 44.96 4.66
N LEU A 7 -5.95 43.64 4.81
CA LEU A 7 -5.65 42.71 3.74
C LEU A 7 -6.66 42.92 2.61
N THR A 8 -6.18 43.37 1.46
CA THR A 8 -7.02 43.79 0.34
C THR A 8 -6.88 42.78 -0.79
N ALA A 9 -7.98 42.12 -1.15
CA ALA A 9 -8.03 41.20 -2.29
C ALA A 9 -7.55 41.90 -3.58
N SER A 10 -6.68 41.25 -4.35
CA SER A 10 -6.23 41.75 -5.64
C SER A 10 -7.41 41.84 -6.64
N ALA A 11 -7.18 42.52 -7.76
CA ALA A 11 -8.14 42.54 -8.86
C ALA A 11 -8.35 41.13 -9.44
N ALA A 12 -7.30 40.32 -9.54
CA ALA A 12 -7.37 38.94 -10.01
C ALA A 12 -8.23 38.10 -9.05
N LEU A 13 -7.98 38.14 -7.73
CA LEU A 13 -8.76 37.41 -6.75
C LEU A 13 -10.24 37.83 -6.76
N LYS A 14 -10.54 39.13 -6.86
CA LYS A 14 -11.91 39.63 -6.97
C LYS A 14 -12.63 39.11 -8.22
N SER A 15 -11.93 38.90 -9.32
CA SER A 15 -12.50 38.27 -10.53
C SER A 15 -12.75 36.77 -10.38
N ARG A 16 -11.96 36.08 -9.54
CA ARG A 16 -12.07 34.64 -9.30
C ARG A 16 -13.05 34.26 -8.18
N VAL A 17 -13.26 35.12 -7.18
CA VAL A 17 -14.19 34.87 -6.06
C VAL A 17 -15.49 35.62 -6.29
N ARG A 18 -16.40 35.00 -7.03
CA ARG A 18 -17.63 35.65 -7.53
C ARG A 18 -18.78 35.68 -6.50
N ARG A 19 -18.59 35.07 -5.32
CA ARG A 19 -19.46 35.24 -4.14
C ARG A 19 -18.87 36.28 -3.16
N PRO A 20 -19.36 37.54 -3.14
CA PRO A 20 -18.70 38.64 -2.40
C PRO A 20 -18.63 38.45 -0.89
N SER A 21 -19.49 37.60 -0.31
CA SER A 21 -19.44 37.28 1.13
C SER A 21 -18.15 36.56 1.53
N LEU A 22 -17.55 35.77 0.62
CA LEU A 22 -16.33 35.01 0.90
C LEU A 22 -15.06 35.87 0.85
N LEU A 23 -15.06 36.99 0.12
CA LEU A 23 -13.97 37.98 0.15
C LEU A 23 -13.79 38.60 1.56
N LYS A 24 -14.82 38.58 2.42
CA LYS A 24 -14.72 38.99 3.83
C LYS A 24 -13.96 37.98 4.70
N LYS A 25 -13.75 36.74 4.20
CA LYS A 25 -12.97 35.68 4.85
C LYS A 25 -11.52 35.62 4.33
N LEU A 26 -11.05 36.66 3.63
CA LEU A 26 -9.66 36.76 3.18
C LEU A 26 -8.71 36.84 4.38
N ALA A 27 -7.72 35.95 4.45
CA ALA A 27 -6.77 35.86 5.55
C ALA A 27 -5.32 35.76 5.05
N LYS A 28 -4.37 36.17 5.90
CA LYS A 28 -2.96 35.86 5.67
C LYS A 28 -2.69 34.42 6.12
N PRO A 29 -1.82 33.66 5.44
CA PRO A 29 -1.42 32.32 5.87
C PRO A 29 -1.04 32.23 7.36
N GLU A 30 -0.27 33.20 7.87
CA GLU A 30 0.27 33.18 9.23
C GLU A 30 -0.82 33.33 10.31
N ASP A 31 -1.89 34.08 10.01
CA ASP A 31 -3.02 34.30 10.91
C ASP A 31 -3.83 33.01 11.15
N LEU A 32 -3.66 31.99 10.29
CA LEU A 32 -4.38 30.71 10.32
C LEU A 32 -3.67 29.62 11.14
N MET A 33 -2.49 29.89 11.70
CA MET A 33 -1.75 28.95 12.55
C MET A 33 -2.59 28.28 13.67
N PRO A 34 -3.52 28.98 14.37
CA PRO A 34 -4.35 28.35 15.41
C PRO A 34 -5.28 27.23 14.91
N LEU A 35 -5.48 27.11 13.59
CA LEU A 35 -6.27 26.04 12.99
C LEU A 35 -5.51 24.72 12.87
N PHE A 36 -4.19 24.71 13.09
CA PHE A 36 -3.31 23.56 12.86
C PHE A 36 -2.60 23.04 14.14
N PRO A 37 -3.35 22.68 15.20
CA PRO A 37 -2.76 22.10 16.40
C PRO A 37 -2.07 20.76 16.10
N ASN A 38 -1.07 20.41 16.91
CA ASN A 38 -0.36 19.13 16.79
C ASN A 38 -1.34 17.93 16.83
N GLY A 39 -1.15 16.96 15.93
CA GLY A 39 -2.02 15.79 15.79
C GLY A 39 -3.28 16.01 14.97
N ALA A 40 -3.48 17.20 14.37
CA ALA A 40 -4.64 17.46 13.51
C ALA A 40 -4.70 16.54 12.28
N TYR A 41 -5.92 16.25 11.84
CA TYR A 41 -6.23 15.51 10.62
C TYR A 41 -6.49 16.51 9.51
N ILE A 42 -5.56 16.59 8.55
CA ILE A 42 -5.54 17.58 7.47
C ILE A 42 -5.84 16.88 6.14
N GLY A 43 -6.78 17.43 5.38
CA GLY A 43 -6.99 17.06 3.98
C GLY A 43 -6.40 18.10 3.03
N TRP A 44 -5.72 17.68 1.97
CA TRP A 44 -5.30 18.54 0.86
C TRP A 44 -5.98 18.10 -0.44
N SER A 45 -6.43 19.06 -1.25
CA SER A 45 -6.57 18.80 -2.69
C SER A 45 -5.23 18.39 -3.30
N GLY A 46 -5.27 17.84 -4.50
CA GLY A 46 -4.07 17.53 -5.25
C GLY A 46 -3.97 16.08 -5.68
N PHE A 47 -3.36 15.91 -6.84
CA PHE A 47 -3.20 14.62 -7.49
C PHE A 47 -2.02 14.68 -8.45
N THR A 48 -1.06 13.77 -8.33
CA THR A 48 0.14 13.68 -9.19
C THR A 48 1.03 14.92 -9.27
N GLY A 49 1.01 15.75 -8.21
CA GLY A 49 1.79 16.98 -8.15
C GLY A 49 1.18 18.17 -8.90
N VAL A 50 -0.15 18.17 -9.06
CA VAL A 50 -0.93 19.31 -9.58
C VAL A 50 -2.21 19.53 -8.76
N GLY A 51 -2.73 20.77 -8.70
CA GLY A 51 -3.99 21.09 -8.01
C GLY A 51 -3.95 20.99 -6.48
N TYR A 52 -2.75 21.03 -5.88
CA TYR A 52 -2.52 20.94 -4.43
C TYR A 52 -2.32 22.33 -3.81
N PRO A 53 -2.68 22.55 -2.53
CA PRO A 53 -2.42 23.81 -1.84
C PRO A 53 -0.92 24.05 -1.66
N LYS A 54 -0.49 25.32 -1.72
CA LYS A 54 0.93 25.69 -1.82
C LYS A 54 1.34 26.65 -0.71
N LYS A 55 0.55 27.70 -0.43
CA LYS A 55 0.93 28.73 0.55
C LYS A 55 0.79 28.28 1.98
N ILE A 56 -0.31 27.60 2.34
CA ILE A 56 -0.51 27.11 3.70
C ILE A 56 0.48 25.98 4.05
N PRO A 57 0.73 24.97 3.18
CA PRO A 57 1.78 23.98 3.46
C PRO A 57 3.17 24.60 3.58
N THR A 58 3.52 25.57 2.73
CA THR A 58 4.80 26.30 2.82
C THR A 58 4.92 27.06 4.13
N MET A 59 3.90 27.85 4.50
CA MET A 59 3.89 28.64 5.74
C MET A 59 3.95 27.77 7.01
N LEU A 60 3.30 26.60 7.01
CA LEU A 60 3.41 25.64 8.11
C LEU A 60 4.83 25.06 8.23
N ALA A 61 5.51 24.79 7.12
CA ALA A 61 6.91 24.36 7.12
C ALA A 61 7.86 25.48 7.59
N ASP A 62 7.66 26.71 7.10
CA ASP A 62 8.41 27.91 7.53
C ASP A 62 8.25 28.14 9.05
N HIS A 63 7.03 27.95 9.58
CA HIS A 63 6.76 28.04 11.01
C HIS A 63 7.51 26.98 11.81
N VAL A 64 7.56 25.74 11.32
CA VAL A 64 8.28 24.65 11.99
C VAL A 64 9.78 24.92 12.07
N GLU A 65 10.40 25.28 10.94
CA GLU A 65 11.84 25.58 10.86
C GLU A 65 12.21 26.81 11.72
N LYS A 66 11.44 27.90 11.62
CA LYS A 66 11.72 29.15 12.34
C LYS A 66 11.65 29.01 13.87
N ASN A 67 10.87 28.04 14.37
CA ASN A 67 10.63 27.84 15.80
C ASN A 67 11.26 26.54 16.35
N GLY A 68 12.01 25.79 15.54
CA GLY A 68 12.65 24.54 15.94
C GLY A 68 11.64 23.47 16.39
N LEU A 69 10.57 23.27 15.62
CA LEU A 69 9.45 22.37 15.94
C LEU A 69 9.50 21.03 15.18
N GLU A 70 10.63 20.68 14.58
CA GLU A 70 10.80 19.48 13.76
C GLU A 70 10.45 18.22 14.57
N GLY A 71 9.54 17.40 14.03
CA GLY A 71 8.99 16.23 14.73
C GLY A 71 8.13 16.51 15.98
N LYS A 72 7.97 17.77 16.41
CA LYS A 72 7.09 18.18 17.52
C LYS A 72 5.70 18.56 17.04
N LEU A 73 5.60 19.06 15.80
CA LEU A 73 4.35 19.43 15.14
C LEU A 73 4.10 18.45 13.98
N LYS A 74 3.30 17.40 14.23
CA LYS A 74 3.02 16.32 13.27
C LYS A 74 1.52 16.23 12.96
N TYR A 75 1.20 15.83 11.74
CA TYR A 75 -0.17 15.78 11.21
C TYR A 75 -0.52 14.42 10.59
N THR A 76 -1.80 14.06 10.61
CA THR A 76 -2.32 12.98 9.75
C THR A 76 -2.80 13.61 8.45
N LEU A 77 -2.19 13.24 7.33
CA LEU A 77 -2.37 13.89 6.03
C LEU A 77 -3.10 12.99 5.03
N PHE A 78 -4.21 13.49 4.50
CA PHE A 78 -5.01 12.87 3.43
C PHE A 78 -4.89 13.71 2.16
N VAL A 79 -4.52 13.10 1.04
CA VAL A 79 -4.41 13.75 -0.28
C VAL A 79 -5.03 12.82 -1.32
N GLY A 80 -5.45 13.30 -2.48
CA GLY A 80 -6.03 12.42 -3.51
C GLY A 80 -5.05 11.34 -3.99
N ALA A 81 -3.87 11.78 -4.43
CA ALA A 81 -2.70 10.93 -4.66
C ALA A 81 -1.43 11.64 -4.14
N SER A 82 -0.38 11.79 -4.96
CA SER A 82 0.81 12.57 -4.60
C SER A 82 0.60 14.08 -4.73
N SER A 83 1.24 14.85 -3.85
CA SER A 83 1.27 16.32 -3.86
C SER A 83 2.52 16.87 -4.55
N GLY A 84 2.70 18.19 -4.56
CA GLY A 84 3.93 18.85 -4.99
C GLY A 84 5.14 18.44 -4.15
N ALA A 85 6.27 18.19 -4.81
CA ALA A 85 7.46 17.68 -4.15
C ALA A 85 8.05 18.70 -3.16
N GLU A 86 7.96 20.00 -3.46
CA GLU A 86 8.46 21.12 -2.68
C GLU A 86 7.67 21.37 -1.38
N THR A 87 6.40 20.96 -1.32
CA THR A 87 5.58 21.00 -0.10
C THR A 87 5.70 19.70 0.69
N GLU A 88 5.35 18.56 0.06
CA GLU A 88 5.21 17.27 0.75
C GLU A 88 6.55 16.64 1.17
N ASN A 89 7.62 16.76 0.36
CA ASN A 89 8.94 16.30 0.82
C ASN A 89 9.53 17.21 1.88
N ARG A 90 9.21 18.51 1.89
CA ARG A 90 9.66 19.42 2.95
C ARG A 90 9.00 19.06 4.27
N TRP A 91 7.68 18.83 4.27
CA TRP A 91 6.95 18.29 5.42
C TRP A 91 7.54 16.97 5.93
N ALA A 92 7.87 16.03 5.03
CA ALA A 92 8.52 14.78 5.42
C ALA A 92 9.94 14.98 5.98
N ALA A 93 10.75 15.88 5.41
CA ALA A 93 12.09 16.20 5.88
C ALA A 93 12.10 16.84 7.28
N LEU A 94 11.10 17.68 7.58
CA LEU A 94 10.86 18.29 8.89
C LEU A 94 10.14 17.35 9.88
N ASN A 95 9.88 16.10 9.48
CA ASN A 95 9.16 15.09 10.26
C ASN A 95 7.76 15.57 10.70
N MET A 96 7.07 16.36 9.86
CA MET A 96 5.72 16.91 10.13
C MET A 96 4.58 15.93 9.79
N ILE A 97 4.90 14.76 9.23
CA ILE A 97 3.89 13.77 8.82
C ILE A 97 3.92 12.60 9.81
N GLU A 98 2.80 12.36 10.49
CA GLU A 98 2.61 11.21 11.37
C GLU A 98 2.02 10.02 10.61
N ARG A 99 1.03 10.29 9.75
CA ARG A 99 0.37 9.31 8.89
C ARG A 99 0.06 9.93 7.53
N ARG A 100 0.19 9.14 6.46
CA ARG A 100 -0.13 9.54 5.09
C ARG A 100 -0.85 8.42 4.33
N SER A 101 -1.74 8.80 3.43
CA SER A 101 -2.43 7.92 2.48
C SER A 101 -3.06 8.73 1.33
N PRO A 102 -3.36 8.14 0.16
CA PRO A 102 -3.16 6.74 -0.24
C PRO A 102 -1.97 6.51 -1.21
N HIS A 103 -1.32 7.57 -1.69
CA HIS A 103 -0.24 7.47 -2.67
C HIS A 103 0.67 8.68 -2.50
N GLN A 104 1.99 8.51 -2.64
CA GLN A 104 2.98 9.58 -2.51
C GLN A 104 4.03 9.48 -3.61
N VAL A 105 4.73 10.57 -3.89
CA VAL A 105 5.93 10.57 -4.74
C VAL A 105 6.94 11.53 -4.13
N GLY A 106 8.07 11.02 -3.65
CA GLY A 106 9.15 11.89 -3.21
C GLY A 106 10.22 11.22 -2.36
N LYS A 107 11.47 11.69 -2.51
CA LYS A 107 12.64 11.09 -1.86
C LYS A 107 12.56 11.11 -0.32
N GLN A 108 12.08 12.21 0.28
CA GLN A 108 12.06 12.35 1.74
C GLN A 108 10.85 11.67 2.35
N ILE A 109 9.70 11.72 1.68
CA ILE A 109 8.49 11.01 2.13
C ILE A 109 8.68 9.49 2.00
N ALA A 110 9.18 8.97 0.87
CA ALA A 110 9.51 7.55 0.73
C ALA A 110 10.59 7.11 1.74
N LYS A 111 11.59 7.94 2.06
CA LYS A 111 12.57 7.66 3.12
C LYS A 111 11.90 7.58 4.51
N GLY A 112 11.01 8.52 4.82
CA GLY A 112 10.26 8.56 6.08
C GLY A 112 9.27 7.39 6.25
N ILE A 113 8.77 6.84 5.15
CA ILE A 113 7.93 5.64 5.16
C ILE A 113 8.80 4.40 5.39
N ASN A 114 9.84 4.21 4.58
CA ASN A 114 10.69 3.02 4.61
C ASN A 114 11.57 2.90 5.86
N ASN A 115 11.74 3.98 6.63
CA ASN A 115 12.40 3.92 7.95
C ASN A 115 11.41 3.90 9.15
N GLY A 116 10.09 3.85 8.90
CA GLY A 116 9.06 3.77 9.92
C GLY A 116 8.67 5.09 10.60
N ASN A 117 9.23 6.24 10.21
CA ASN A 117 8.89 7.55 10.78
C ASN A 117 7.49 8.06 10.40
N ILE A 118 6.97 7.62 9.25
CA ILE A 118 5.68 7.99 8.68
C ILE A 118 4.82 6.74 8.53
N LYS A 119 3.66 6.71 9.19
CA LYS A 119 2.69 5.61 9.05
C LYS A 119 1.97 5.74 7.71
N PHE A 120 2.45 5.02 6.70
CA PHE A 120 1.79 4.99 5.39
C PHE A 120 0.82 3.83 5.27
N PHE A 121 -0.26 4.05 4.55
CA PHE A 121 -1.00 2.99 3.88
C PHE A 121 -1.40 3.49 2.50
N ASP A 122 -1.22 2.64 1.51
CA ASP A 122 -1.81 2.80 0.20
C ASP A 122 -3.12 2.04 0.07
N LYS A 123 -3.87 2.43 -0.96
CA LYS A 123 -5.21 1.95 -1.24
C LYS A 123 -5.52 2.23 -2.70
N HIS A 124 -6.32 1.35 -3.31
CA HIS A 124 -7.11 1.63 -4.51
C HIS A 124 -7.63 3.08 -4.50
N LEU A 125 -7.25 3.89 -5.48
CA LEU A 125 -7.58 5.31 -5.49
C LEU A 125 -9.09 5.54 -5.66
N SER A 126 -9.81 4.61 -6.27
CA SER A 126 -11.28 4.60 -6.31
C SER A 126 -11.92 4.46 -4.92
N MET A 127 -11.30 3.70 -4.02
CA MET A 127 -11.84 3.33 -2.71
C MET A 127 -11.43 4.29 -1.60
N PHE A 128 -10.22 4.86 -1.64
CA PHE A 128 -9.73 5.79 -0.62
C PHE A 128 -10.72 6.91 -0.23
N PRO A 129 -11.28 7.70 -1.17
CA PRO A 129 -12.26 8.74 -0.82
C PRO A 129 -13.57 8.16 -0.27
N VAL A 130 -13.99 6.98 -0.74
CA VAL A 130 -15.19 6.27 -0.26
C VAL A 130 -15.02 5.83 1.20
N ASP A 131 -13.92 5.16 1.51
CA ASP A 131 -13.60 4.63 2.84
C ASP A 131 -13.43 5.78 3.86
N LEU A 132 -12.95 6.94 3.41
CA LEU A 132 -12.94 8.17 4.22
C LEU A 132 -14.37 8.64 4.55
N VAL A 133 -15.28 8.68 3.57
CA VAL A 133 -16.69 9.10 3.77
C VAL A 133 -17.49 8.05 4.58
N TYR A 134 -17.11 6.77 4.51
CA TYR A 134 -17.58 5.72 5.44
C TYR A 134 -17.06 5.91 6.87
N GLY A 135 -16.09 6.80 7.08
CA GLY A 135 -15.51 7.12 8.37
C GLY A 135 -14.45 6.11 8.84
N PHE A 136 -13.97 5.18 8.01
CA PHE A 136 -12.98 4.18 8.45
C PHE A 136 -11.67 4.82 8.90
N TYR A 137 -11.30 5.97 8.32
CA TYR A 137 -10.10 6.72 8.71
C TYR A 137 -10.35 7.75 9.82
N THR A 138 -11.60 7.98 10.22
CA THR A 138 -11.98 8.90 11.30
C THR A 138 -12.73 8.22 12.45
N LYS A 139 -12.87 6.89 12.41
CA LYS A 139 -13.68 6.08 13.35
C LYS A 139 -13.27 6.26 14.82
N ASP A 140 -11.97 6.44 15.06
CA ASP A 140 -11.37 6.57 16.39
C ASP A 140 -11.34 8.05 16.86
N ARG A 141 -11.94 8.99 16.11
CA ARG A 141 -11.98 10.41 16.43
C ARG A 141 -13.30 10.83 17.08
N PRO A 142 -13.31 11.72 18.08
CA PRO A 142 -14.54 12.25 18.69
C PRO A 142 -15.49 12.93 17.70
N ASN A 143 -14.94 13.72 16.76
CA ASN A 143 -15.73 14.48 15.77
C ASN A 143 -16.03 13.68 14.48
N LYS A 144 -15.41 12.51 14.27
CA LYS A 144 -15.49 11.68 13.07
C LYS A 144 -15.21 12.42 11.74
N LYS A 145 -14.51 13.56 11.78
CA LYS A 145 -14.24 14.46 10.65
C LYS A 145 -12.74 14.72 10.49
N LEU A 146 -12.36 15.40 9.41
CA LEU A 146 -11.06 16.06 9.24
C LEU A 146 -11.14 17.45 9.86
N ASP A 147 -10.10 17.90 10.56
CA ASP A 147 -10.16 19.17 11.32
C ASP A 147 -10.09 20.39 10.40
N VAL A 148 -9.20 20.31 9.40
CA VAL A 148 -9.02 21.34 8.37
C VAL A 148 -8.79 20.66 7.02
N VAL A 149 -9.49 21.12 6.00
CA VAL A 149 -9.25 20.73 4.61
C VAL A 149 -8.84 21.97 3.83
N ILE A 150 -7.72 21.88 3.12
CA ILE A 150 -7.14 22.96 2.32
C ILE A 150 -7.27 22.56 0.85
N VAL A 151 -7.99 23.35 0.07
CA VAL A 151 -8.25 23.07 -1.35
C VAL A 151 -7.74 24.22 -2.20
N GLU A 152 -6.94 23.91 -3.21
CA GLU A 152 -6.62 24.84 -4.28
C GLU A 152 -7.82 24.97 -5.24
N ALA A 153 -8.17 26.21 -5.55
CA ALA A 153 -9.25 26.56 -6.46
C ALA A 153 -8.73 27.48 -7.57
N SER A 154 -9.20 27.26 -8.80
CA SER A 154 -8.99 28.22 -9.88
C SER A 154 -10.03 29.35 -9.85
N ALA A 155 -11.23 29.10 -9.29
CA ALA A 155 -12.27 30.09 -9.04
C ALA A 155 -13.24 29.64 -7.93
N ILE A 156 -14.08 30.56 -7.45
CA ILE A 156 -15.26 30.29 -6.62
C ILE A 156 -16.46 30.94 -7.29
N THR A 157 -17.49 30.16 -7.56
CA THR A 157 -18.71 30.58 -8.27
C THR A 157 -19.58 31.52 -7.41
N GLU A 158 -20.59 32.11 -8.03
CA GLU A 158 -21.56 33.05 -7.44
C GLU A 158 -22.32 32.45 -6.24
N ASP A 159 -22.68 31.16 -6.34
CA ASP A 159 -23.31 30.38 -5.27
C ASP A 159 -22.29 29.85 -4.24
N GLY A 160 -20.99 29.99 -4.49
CA GLY A 160 -19.90 29.63 -3.57
C GLY A 160 -19.30 28.25 -3.78
N GLY A 161 -19.66 27.55 -4.86
CA GLY A 161 -19.01 26.33 -5.31
C GLY A 161 -17.53 26.54 -5.65
N ILE A 162 -16.70 25.55 -5.33
CA ILE A 162 -15.24 25.61 -5.53
C ILE A 162 -14.90 25.02 -6.90
N VAL A 163 -14.37 25.82 -7.82
CA VAL A 163 -13.84 25.34 -9.11
C VAL A 163 -12.40 24.86 -8.88
N PRO A 164 -12.08 23.57 -9.05
CA PRO A 164 -10.72 23.06 -8.83
C PRO A 164 -9.68 23.64 -9.80
N GLY A 165 -8.40 23.36 -9.52
CA GLY A 165 -7.31 23.56 -10.47
C GLY A 165 -7.18 22.40 -11.47
N ALA A 166 -5.93 22.06 -11.82
CA ALA A 166 -5.58 21.01 -12.78
C ALA A 166 -5.84 19.56 -12.29
N SER A 167 -6.39 19.37 -11.10
CA SER A 167 -6.88 18.07 -10.62
C SER A 167 -8.11 18.18 -9.74
N VAL A 168 -8.90 17.10 -9.68
CA VAL A 168 -9.99 16.93 -8.70
C VAL A 168 -9.54 16.02 -7.56
N GLY A 169 -8.99 14.84 -7.87
CA GLY A 169 -8.59 13.84 -6.89
C GLY A 169 -9.74 13.48 -5.93
N ALA A 170 -9.45 13.50 -4.62
CA ALA A 170 -10.41 13.25 -3.54
C ALA A 170 -11.04 14.54 -2.95
N SER A 171 -10.86 15.70 -3.60
CA SER A 171 -11.28 17.00 -3.05
C SER A 171 -12.76 17.08 -2.65
N PRO A 172 -13.73 16.53 -3.44
CA PRO A 172 -15.14 16.50 -3.03
C PRO A 172 -15.38 15.76 -1.72
N GLU A 173 -14.76 14.60 -1.55
CA GLU A 173 -14.93 13.73 -0.38
C GLU A 173 -14.17 14.24 0.85
N LEU A 174 -13.01 14.88 0.64
CA LEU A 174 -12.31 15.64 1.69
C LEU A 174 -13.19 16.80 2.19
N ILE A 175 -13.78 17.61 1.31
CA ILE A 175 -14.72 18.69 1.65
C ILE A 175 -15.95 18.14 2.41
N GLN A 176 -16.53 17.03 1.96
CA GLN A 176 -17.65 16.36 2.63
C GLN A 176 -17.29 15.91 4.08
N MET A 177 -16.02 15.61 4.32
CA MET A 177 -15.48 15.19 5.62
C MET A 177 -14.79 16.31 6.42
N ALA A 178 -14.78 17.55 5.93
CA ALA A 178 -14.22 18.70 6.62
C ALA A 178 -15.10 19.20 7.78
N ASP A 179 -14.46 19.57 8.89
CA ASP A 179 -14.98 20.49 9.91
C ASP A 179 -14.80 21.94 9.43
N LYS A 180 -13.57 22.32 9.07
CA LYS A 180 -13.21 23.64 8.51
C LYS A 180 -12.56 23.50 7.14
N ILE A 181 -12.81 24.48 6.26
CA ILE A 181 -12.28 24.53 4.91
C ILE A 181 -11.51 25.84 4.71
N ILE A 182 -10.32 25.74 4.14
CA ILE A 182 -9.51 26.86 3.66
C ILE A 182 -9.41 26.71 2.15
N VAL A 183 -9.73 27.77 1.41
CA VAL A 183 -9.62 27.76 -0.05
C VAL A 183 -8.44 28.64 -0.48
N GLU A 184 -7.41 28.01 -1.04
CA GLU A 184 -6.32 28.71 -1.72
C GLU A 184 -6.77 29.00 -3.17
N VAL A 185 -7.22 30.23 -3.43
CA VAL A 185 -7.61 30.63 -4.78
C VAL A 185 -6.36 31.05 -5.53
N ASN A 186 -5.95 30.24 -6.50
CA ASN A 186 -4.71 30.44 -7.25
C ASN A 186 -4.94 31.33 -8.48
N THR A 187 -4.32 32.51 -8.43
CA THR A 187 -4.40 33.55 -9.46
C THR A 187 -3.31 33.43 -10.53
N ALA A 188 -2.28 32.59 -10.32
CA ALA A 188 -1.21 32.33 -11.30
C ALA A 188 -1.58 31.27 -12.37
N ILE A 189 -2.76 30.68 -12.27
CA ILE A 189 -3.36 29.77 -13.26
C ILE A 189 -4.66 30.35 -13.82
N PRO A 190 -5.06 30.04 -15.07
CA PRO A 190 -6.38 30.42 -15.60
C PRO A 190 -7.52 29.80 -14.77
N SER A 191 -8.74 30.31 -14.94
CA SER A 191 -9.92 29.61 -14.39
C SER A 191 -10.15 28.35 -15.23
N MET A 192 -10.35 27.20 -14.56
CA MET A 192 -10.66 25.93 -15.21
C MET A 192 -12.15 25.59 -15.15
N GLU A 193 -13.00 26.60 -14.99
CA GLU A 193 -14.45 26.41 -14.90
C GLU A 193 -15.02 25.77 -16.17
N GLY A 194 -15.90 24.79 -15.99
CA GLY A 194 -16.41 23.95 -17.07
C GLY A 194 -15.55 22.72 -17.36
N LEU A 195 -14.29 22.66 -16.94
CA LEU A 195 -13.41 21.51 -17.20
C LEU A 195 -13.76 20.28 -16.34
N HIS A 196 -14.45 20.48 -15.22
CA HIS A 196 -14.75 19.44 -14.23
C HIS A 196 -16.17 18.89 -14.33
N ASP A 197 -16.37 17.65 -13.88
CA ASP A 197 -17.66 17.00 -13.65
C ASP A 197 -17.64 16.34 -12.26
N ILE A 198 -18.26 17.00 -11.29
CA ILE A 198 -18.20 16.68 -9.87
C ILE A 198 -19.47 16.00 -9.39
N THR A 199 -19.33 14.79 -8.87
CA THR A 199 -20.37 14.08 -8.11
C THR A 199 -19.95 13.91 -6.66
N MET A 200 -20.82 14.26 -5.71
CA MET A 200 -20.58 14.05 -4.28
C MET A 200 -20.89 12.60 -3.87
N THR A 201 -20.20 12.10 -2.84
CA THR A 201 -20.26 10.68 -2.46
C THR A 201 -21.49 10.33 -1.64
N GLN A 202 -22.35 9.51 -2.24
CA GLN A 202 -23.52 8.93 -1.59
C GLN A 202 -23.15 7.65 -0.82
N LEU A 203 -23.83 7.41 0.30
CA LEU A 203 -23.64 6.22 1.13
C LEU A 203 -24.54 5.04 0.68
N PRO A 204 -24.07 3.79 0.79
CA PRO A 204 -24.96 2.63 0.75
C PRO A 204 -25.94 2.66 1.94
N PRO A 205 -27.12 2.02 1.84
CA PRO A 205 -27.58 1.15 0.76
C PRO A 205 -28.29 1.89 -0.40
N HIS A 206 -28.22 3.23 -0.47
CA HIS A 206 -29.02 4.02 -1.42
C HIS A 206 -28.22 4.76 -2.51
N ARG A 207 -26.89 4.56 -2.56
CA ARG A 207 -26.01 5.05 -3.64
C ARG A 207 -26.60 4.70 -5.01
N LYS A 208 -26.71 5.70 -5.87
CA LYS A 208 -27.17 5.53 -7.27
C LYS A 208 -26.02 5.04 -8.18
N PRO A 209 -26.33 4.29 -9.26
CA PRO A 209 -25.34 3.96 -10.28
C PRO A 209 -24.88 5.23 -11.00
N TYR A 210 -23.65 5.23 -11.50
CA TYR A 210 -23.17 6.33 -12.33
C TYR A 210 -23.76 6.20 -13.73
N LEU A 211 -24.43 7.24 -14.24
CA LEU A 211 -25.07 7.23 -15.56
C LEU A 211 -24.10 7.61 -16.69
N ILE A 212 -22.90 7.03 -16.66
CA ILE A 212 -21.84 7.21 -17.67
C ILE A 212 -21.83 6.00 -18.59
N MET A 213 -21.97 6.24 -19.89
CA MET A 213 -22.00 5.27 -20.99
C MET A 213 -20.93 5.56 -22.05
N ALA A 214 -20.42 6.80 -22.11
CA ALA A 214 -19.31 7.25 -22.92
C ALA A 214 -18.37 8.20 -22.14
N PRO A 215 -17.07 8.31 -22.50
CA PRO A 215 -16.12 9.15 -21.78
C PRO A 215 -16.52 10.63 -21.63
N GLU A 216 -17.28 11.18 -22.58
CA GLU A 216 -17.76 12.56 -22.60
C GLU A 216 -18.99 12.86 -21.71
N ASP A 217 -19.69 11.83 -21.18
CA ASP A 217 -20.97 12.01 -20.48
C ASP A 217 -20.81 12.77 -19.16
N ARG A 218 -21.41 13.96 -19.01
CA ARG A 218 -21.43 14.71 -17.74
C ARG A 218 -22.64 14.31 -16.89
N ILE A 219 -22.41 14.04 -15.60
CA ILE A 219 -23.44 13.55 -14.66
C ILE A 219 -23.51 14.34 -13.35
N GLY A 220 -22.65 15.34 -13.19
CA GLY A 220 -22.48 16.13 -11.98
C GLY A 220 -22.50 17.63 -12.25
N THR A 221 -21.64 18.36 -11.53
CA THR A 221 -21.57 19.84 -11.55
C THR A 221 -20.16 20.32 -11.93
N THR A 222 -20.04 21.53 -12.48
CA THR A 222 -18.75 22.10 -12.93
C THR A 222 -17.87 22.64 -11.80
N SER A 223 -18.35 22.62 -10.56
CA SER A 223 -17.66 23.05 -9.35
C SER A 223 -18.05 22.14 -8.18
N ILE A 224 -17.22 22.03 -7.15
CA ILE A 224 -17.55 21.27 -5.94
C ILE A 224 -18.57 22.06 -5.10
N PRO A 225 -19.80 21.56 -4.89
CA PRO A 225 -20.77 22.20 -4.01
C PRO A 225 -20.32 22.10 -2.55
N VAL A 226 -20.41 23.21 -1.81
CA VAL A 226 -19.87 23.32 -0.45
C VAL A 226 -20.76 24.19 0.44
N ASP A 227 -20.83 23.85 1.73
CA ASP A 227 -21.38 24.74 2.75
C ASP A 227 -20.40 25.91 2.97
N THR A 228 -20.79 27.11 2.55
CA THR A 228 -19.94 28.30 2.61
C THR A 228 -19.66 28.79 4.04
N GLU A 229 -20.36 28.29 5.05
CA GLU A 229 -20.04 28.59 6.45
C GLU A 229 -18.88 27.76 6.98
N LYS A 230 -18.64 26.57 6.41
CA LYS A 230 -17.42 25.79 6.69
C LYS A 230 -16.16 26.39 6.09
N ILE A 231 -16.27 27.21 5.05
CA ILE A 231 -15.15 28.00 4.55
C ILE A 231 -14.80 29.02 5.63
N VAL A 232 -13.69 28.82 6.33
CA VAL A 232 -13.22 29.72 7.40
C VAL A 232 -12.23 30.76 6.89
N ALA A 233 -11.53 30.47 5.78
CA ALA A 233 -10.59 31.39 5.17
C ALA A 233 -10.50 31.23 3.64
N ILE A 234 -10.29 32.36 2.97
CA ILE A 234 -9.81 32.47 1.59
C ILE A 234 -8.36 32.95 1.65
N VAL A 235 -7.49 32.33 0.87
CA VAL A 235 -6.07 32.70 0.75
C VAL A 235 -5.75 32.91 -0.73
N GLU A 236 -5.11 34.03 -1.05
CA GLU A 236 -4.67 34.31 -2.43
C GLU A 236 -3.34 33.61 -2.72
N SER A 237 -3.36 32.61 -3.60
CA SER A 237 -2.15 31.96 -4.10
C SER A 237 -1.74 32.51 -5.46
N ASP A 238 -0.44 32.54 -5.72
CA ASP A 238 0.22 32.98 -6.94
C ASP A 238 1.38 32.02 -7.33
N TYR A 239 1.38 30.80 -6.75
CA TYR A 239 2.41 29.80 -6.98
C TYR A 239 1.93 28.80 -8.03
N GLN A 240 2.68 28.58 -9.10
CA GLN A 240 2.35 27.56 -10.12
C GLN A 240 2.68 26.14 -9.63
N ASP A 241 1.99 25.13 -10.19
CA ASP A 241 2.32 23.72 -9.96
C ASP A 241 3.76 23.43 -10.39
N GLN A 242 4.55 22.79 -9.53
CA GLN A 242 5.98 22.51 -9.76
C GLN A 242 6.20 21.17 -10.50
N THR A 243 5.64 21.07 -11.69
CA THR A 243 5.82 19.91 -12.58
C THR A 243 7.18 19.92 -13.29
N VAL A 244 7.62 18.74 -13.72
CA VAL A 244 8.86 18.55 -14.49
C VAL A 244 8.56 17.97 -15.87
N ALA A 245 9.40 18.30 -16.85
CA ALA A 245 9.33 17.71 -18.18
C ALA A 245 9.42 16.18 -18.14
N ASN A 246 8.69 15.53 -19.05
CA ASN A 246 8.77 14.09 -19.22
C ASN A 246 10.12 13.69 -19.85
N ALA A 247 10.65 12.54 -19.45
CA ALA A 247 11.76 11.93 -20.17
C ALA A 247 11.29 11.57 -21.61
N PRO A 248 12.10 11.82 -22.64
CA PRO A 248 11.76 11.43 -24.00
C PRO A 248 11.81 9.90 -24.16
N ALA A 249 11.03 9.38 -25.10
CA ALA A 249 11.06 7.97 -25.44
C ALA A 249 12.48 7.51 -25.83
N ASP A 250 12.92 6.41 -25.26
CA ASP A 250 14.19 5.76 -25.58
C ASP A 250 13.95 4.56 -26.52
N ALA A 251 15.00 3.81 -26.88
CA ALA A 251 14.86 2.67 -27.77
C ALA A 251 14.03 1.53 -27.15
N THR A 252 14.18 1.32 -25.84
CA THR A 252 13.46 0.30 -25.06
C THR A 252 11.98 0.63 -24.96
N SER A 253 11.63 1.88 -24.62
CA SER A 253 10.23 2.31 -24.52
C SER A 253 9.52 2.36 -25.88
N ARG A 254 10.23 2.70 -26.97
CA ARG A 254 9.69 2.54 -28.34
C ARG A 254 9.46 1.08 -28.73
N ALA A 255 10.39 0.17 -28.43
CA ALA A 255 10.20 -1.25 -28.74
C ALA A 255 8.97 -1.82 -28.02
N ILE A 256 8.80 -1.51 -26.74
CA ILE A 256 7.60 -1.88 -25.95
C ILE A 256 6.33 -1.30 -26.57
N ALA A 257 6.34 -0.02 -26.97
CA ALA A 257 5.21 0.62 -27.62
C ALA A 257 4.84 -0.04 -28.96
N ASN A 258 5.84 -0.41 -29.77
CA ASN A 258 5.63 -1.09 -31.05
C ASN A 258 4.98 -2.46 -30.86
N HIS A 259 5.52 -3.33 -29.99
CA HIS A 259 4.93 -4.65 -29.69
C HIS A 259 3.47 -4.54 -29.24
N LEU A 260 3.15 -3.51 -28.45
CA LEU A 260 1.81 -3.26 -27.96
C LEU A 260 0.86 -2.73 -29.06
N ILE A 261 1.33 -1.84 -29.93
CA ILE A 261 0.56 -1.33 -31.07
C ILE A 261 0.29 -2.46 -32.08
N GLU A 262 1.29 -3.29 -32.40
CA GLU A 262 1.14 -4.46 -33.25
C GLU A 262 0.11 -5.45 -32.68
N PHE A 263 0.12 -5.68 -31.36
CA PHE A 263 -0.91 -6.48 -30.69
C PHE A 263 -2.30 -5.87 -30.82
N LEU A 264 -2.46 -4.55 -30.62
CA LEU A 264 -3.74 -3.88 -30.79
C LEU A 264 -4.24 -3.95 -32.25
N GLU A 265 -3.35 -3.81 -33.24
CA GLU A 265 -3.70 -3.97 -34.67
C GLU A 265 -4.09 -5.42 -34.98
N TYR A 266 -3.41 -6.41 -34.37
CA TYR A 266 -3.75 -7.83 -34.46
C TYR A 266 -5.12 -8.14 -33.84
N GLU A 267 -5.45 -7.55 -32.70
CA GLU A 267 -6.77 -7.72 -32.05
C GLU A 267 -7.90 -7.08 -32.87
N VAL A 268 -7.65 -5.93 -33.51
CA VAL A 268 -8.60 -5.32 -34.45
C VAL A 268 -8.76 -6.15 -35.73
N LYS A 269 -7.67 -6.70 -36.28
CA LYS A 269 -7.69 -7.58 -37.46
C LYS A 269 -8.52 -8.86 -37.27
N HIS A 270 -8.71 -9.30 -36.03
CA HIS A 270 -9.50 -10.48 -35.66
C HIS A 270 -10.84 -10.13 -34.98
N ASP A 271 -11.34 -8.90 -35.18
CA ASP A 271 -12.64 -8.43 -34.69
C ASP A 271 -12.85 -8.53 -33.16
N ARG A 272 -11.75 -8.62 -32.38
CA ARG A 272 -11.78 -8.64 -30.90
C ARG A 272 -11.74 -7.24 -30.28
N LEU A 273 -11.24 -6.26 -31.03
CA LEU A 273 -11.35 -4.82 -30.76
C LEU A 273 -11.93 -4.10 -31.99
N PRO A 274 -12.66 -2.99 -31.81
CA PRO A 274 -13.11 -2.16 -32.93
C PRO A 274 -11.94 -1.30 -33.48
N LYS A 275 -12.09 -0.78 -34.71
CA LYS A 275 -11.03 -0.02 -35.41
C LYS A 275 -10.58 1.26 -34.71
N ASN A 276 -11.42 1.84 -33.87
CA ASN A 276 -11.14 3.02 -33.04
C ASN A 276 -10.71 2.66 -31.60
N LEU A 277 -10.41 1.38 -31.36
CA LEU A 277 -10.15 0.78 -30.05
C LEU A 277 -11.29 1.04 -29.03
N LEU A 278 -11.03 0.73 -27.77
CA LEU A 278 -11.86 1.09 -26.64
C LEU A 278 -11.14 2.17 -25.81
N PRO A 279 -11.82 2.86 -24.87
CA PRO A 279 -11.20 3.95 -24.12
C PRO A 279 -9.90 3.53 -23.45
N LEU A 280 -8.84 4.32 -23.65
CA LEU A 280 -7.50 3.99 -23.19
C LEU A 280 -7.24 4.55 -21.78
N GLN A 281 -6.65 3.74 -20.91
CA GLN A 281 -5.95 4.21 -19.71
C GLN A 281 -4.45 3.95 -19.87
N SER A 282 -3.64 4.93 -19.50
CA SER A 282 -2.18 4.79 -19.44
C SER A 282 -1.64 5.43 -18.17
N GLY A 283 -0.67 4.78 -17.54
CA GLY A 283 -0.02 5.28 -16.32
C GLY A 283 0.94 6.46 -16.56
N ILE A 284 1.73 6.80 -15.54
CA ILE A 284 2.83 7.79 -15.64
C ILE A 284 4.14 7.07 -15.98
N GLY A 285 4.97 7.66 -16.84
CA GLY A 285 6.36 7.23 -17.07
C GLY A 285 6.77 7.14 -18.55
N ASN A 286 8.05 6.85 -18.80
CA ASN A 286 8.61 6.88 -20.16
C ASN A 286 7.91 5.90 -21.12
N ILE A 287 7.58 4.69 -20.65
CA ILE A 287 6.88 3.68 -21.47
C ILE A 287 5.45 4.12 -21.79
N ALA A 288 4.69 4.59 -20.80
CA ALA A 288 3.35 5.11 -21.02
C ALA A 288 3.35 6.26 -22.05
N ASN A 289 4.30 7.20 -21.92
CA ASN A 289 4.46 8.29 -22.88
C ASN A 289 4.85 7.80 -24.29
N ALA A 290 5.72 6.78 -24.40
CA ALA A 290 6.07 6.18 -25.69
C ALA A 290 4.89 5.45 -26.35
N VAL A 291 4.03 4.78 -25.57
CA VAL A 291 2.79 4.14 -26.07
C VAL A 291 1.82 5.20 -26.62
N ILE A 292 1.55 6.27 -25.86
CA ILE A 292 0.66 7.36 -26.33
C ILE A 292 1.25 8.08 -27.54
N GLY A 293 2.56 8.30 -27.58
CA GLY A 293 3.27 8.87 -28.73
C GLY A 293 3.18 7.97 -29.98
N GLY A 294 3.42 6.67 -29.85
CA GLY A 294 3.26 5.72 -30.96
C GLY A 294 1.82 5.64 -31.47
N LEU A 295 0.82 5.78 -30.60
CA LEU A 295 -0.58 5.90 -31.04
C LEU A 295 -0.85 7.16 -31.87
N ALA A 296 -0.13 8.27 -31.62
CA ALA A 296 -0.19 9.48 -32.43
C ALA A 296 0.41 9.32 -33.83
N GLU A 297 1.22 8.28 -34.05
CA GLU A 297 1.78 7.92 -35.36
C GLU A 297 1.01 6.76 -36.03
N SER A 298 0.32 5.93 -35.24
CA SER A 298 -0.41 4.73 -35.65
C SER A 298 -1.56 4.96 -36.66
N ASN A 299 -2.12 3.85 -37.16
CA ASN A 299 -3.32 3.84 -38.02
C ASN A 299 -4.63 4.10 -37.26
N PHE A 300 -4.64 4.05 -35.93
CA PHE A 300 -5.85 4.24 -35.14
C PHE A 300 -6.33 5.69 -35.17
N LYS A 301 -7.65 5.86 -35.18
CA LYS A 301 -8.34 7.16 -35.23
C LYS A 301 -9.60 7.09 -34.38
N ASN A 302 -10.17 8.26 -34.06
CA ASN A 302 -11.35 8.36 -33.21
C ASN A 302 -11.16 7.69 -31.84
N LEU A 303 -9.92 7.76 -31.34
CA LEU A 303 -9.54 7.26 -30.04
C LEU A 303 -10.27 8.07 -28.97
N LYS A 304 -10.58 7.40 -27.86
CA LYS A 304 -11.05 8.04 -26.64
C LYS A 304 -10.19 7.59 -25.47
N VAL A 305 -10.12 8.42 -24.44
CA VAL A 305 -9.31 8.18 -23.25
C VAL A 305 -10.20 8.21 -22.01
N TRP A 306 -10.02 7.23 -21.15
CA TRP A 306 -10.60 7.17 -19.82
C TRP A 306 -9.49 6.73 -18.88
N THR A 307 -8.77 7.70 -18.33
CA THR A 307 -7.52 7.49 -17.59
C THR A 307 -7.58 8.13 -16.21
N GLU A 308 -6.49 8.04 -15.47
CA GLU A 308 -6.27 8.78 -14.23
C GLU A 308 -5.61 10.14 -14.49
N VAL A 309 -4.61 10.17 -15.39
CA VAL A 309 -3.72 11.32 -15.61
C VAL A 309 -3.54 11.62 -17.10
N LEU A 310 -3.63 12.88 -17.48
CA LEU A 310 -3.16 13.37 -18.79
C LEU A 310 -1.74 13.94 -18.66
N GLN A 311 -0.85 13.55 -19.57
CA GLN A 311 0.54 13.99 -19.70
C GLN A 311 0.75 14.63 -21.10
N ASP A 312 1.87 15.30 -21.31
CA ASP A 312 2.18 16.11 -22.51
C ASP A 312 1.85 15.41 -23.84
N THR A 313 2.13 14.11 -23.95
CA THR A 313 1.89 13.29 -25.15
C THR A 313 0.41 13.20 -25.55
N PHE A 314 -0.52 13.45 -24.63
CA PHE A 314 -1.94 13.57 -24.97
C PHE A 314 -2.28 14.86 -25.73
N LEU A 315 -1.53 15.95 -25.52
CA LEU A 315 -1.65 17.16 -26.35
C LEU A 315 -1.22 16.86 -27.79
N ASP A 316 -0.14 16.10 -27.97
CA ASP A 316 0.31 15.67 -29.30
C ASP A 316 -0.70 14.73 -29.96
N LEU A 317 -1.31 13.82 -29.19
CA LEU A 317 -2.36 12.94 -29.68
C LEU A 317 -3.64 13.71 -30.08
N PHE A 318 -4.04 14.73 -29.33
CA PHE A 318 -5.12 15.65 -29.71
C PHE A 318 -4.79 16.42 -31.01
N ASP A 319 -3.58 16.98 -31.09
CA ASP A 319 -3.17 17.81 -32.22
C ASP A 319 -2.93 16.99 -33.51
N SER A 320 -2.63 15.70 -33.36
CA SER A 320 -2.60 14.74 -34.48
C SER A 320 -3.99 14.45 -35.09
N GLY A 321 -5.08 14.90 -34.45
CA GLY A 321 -6.46 14.64 -34.86
C GLY A 321 -6.92 13.19 -34.67
N ARG A 322 -6.20 12.38 -33.88
CA ARG A 322 -6.55 10.96 -33.61
C ARG A 322 -7.37 10.76 -32.33
N LEU A 323 -7.26 11.66 -31.36
CA LEU A 323 -8.01 11.63 -30.10
C LEU A 323 -9.20 12.58 -30.12
N ASP A 324 -10.40 12.01 -29.99
CA ASP A 324 -11.66 12.77 -30.01
C ASP A 324 -11.98 13.35 -28.62
N PHE A 325 -11.75 12.58 -27.55
CA PHE A 325 -12.10 12.99 -26.18
C PHE A 325 -11.28 12.28 -25.09
N ALA A 326 -10.96 12.97 -23.98
CA ALA A 326 -10.27 12.40 -22.83
C ALA A 326 -10.90 12.74 -21.46
N THR A 327 -11.26 11.72 -20.68
CA THR A 327 -11.57 11.88 -19.24
C THR A 327 -10.38 11.48 -18.37
N ALA A 328 -10.10 12.26 -17.33
CA ALA A 328 -9.08 12.00 -16.31
C ALA A 328 -9.52 12.46 -14.90
N THR A 329 -8.66 12.31 -13.87
CA THR A 329 -8.79 13.06 -12.60
C THR A 329 -7.79 14.22 -12.48
N SER A 330 -6.72 14.20 -13.28
CA SER A 330 -5.66 15.21 -13.25
C SER A 330 -5.01 15.47 -14.62
N ILE A 331 -4.47 16.67 -14.78
CA ILE A 331 -3.66 17.11 -15.91
C ILE A 331 -2.27 17.44 -15.38
N ARG A 332 -1.28 16.59 -15.68
CA ARG A 332 0.11 16.75 -15.25
C ARG A 332 1.01 16.97 -16.46
N PHE A 333 0.95 18.18 -17.01
CA PHE A 333 1.84 18.61 -18.08
C PHE A 333 3.16 19.16 -17.54
N SER A 334 4.19 19.24 -18.38
CA SER A 334 5.36 20.09 -18.15
C SER A 334 4.97 21.59 -18.11
N PRO A 335 5.85 22.50 -17.66
CA PRO A 335 5.60 23.95 -17.76
C PRO A 335 5.29 24.40 -19.19
N GLU A 336 5.99 23.86 -20.19
CA GLU A 336 5.76 24.11 -21.61
C GLU A 336 4.43 23.53 -22.09
N GLY A 337 4.07 22.32 -21.63
CA GLY A 337 2.80 21.66 -21.94
C GLY A 337 1.60 22.41 -21.34
N PHE A 338 1.72 22.91 -20.10
CA PHE A 338 0.72 23.80 -19.50
C PHE A 338 0.60 25.12 -20.27
N LYS A 339 1.72 25.71 -20.70
CA LYS A 339 1.70 26.92 -21.53
C LYS A 339 0.94 26.67 -22.85
N ARG A 340 1.24 25.58 -23.57
CA ARG A 340 0.52 25.18 -24.79
C ARG A 340 -0.96 24.92 -24.54
N PHE A 341 -1.30 24.27 -23.43
CA PHE A 341 -2.68 24.01 -23.05
C PHE A 341 -3.48 25.29 -22.76
N TYR A 342 -2.87 26.27 -22.06
CA TYR A 342 -3.51 27.55 -21.76
C TYR A 342 -3.61 28.46 -22.98
N ASP A 343 -2.54 28.57 -23.79
CA ASP A 343 -2.55 29.33 -25.05
C ASP A 343 -3.57 28.74 -26.05
N GLY A 344 -3.77 27.41 -26.02
CA GLY A 344 -4.70 26.66 -26.86
C GLY A 344 -6.04 26.33 -26.19
N TRP A 345 -6.48 27.06 -25.16
CA TRP A 345 -7.63 26.67 -24.33
C TRP A 345 -8.89 26.26 -25.14
N GLU A 346 -9.28 27.04 -26.15
CA GLU A 346 -10.45 26.76 -27.01
C GLU A 346 -10.32 25.51 -27.89
N GLN A 347 -9.10 25.01 -28.12
CA GLN A 347 -8.84 23.79 -28.88
C GLN A 347 -9.00 22.51 -28.04
N TYR A 348 -8.87 22.64 -26.72
CA TYR A 348 -8.77 21.52 -25.77
C TYR A 348 -9.93 21.44 -24.76
N ASN A 349 -10.50 22.58 -24.31
CA ASN A 349 -11.43 22.62 -23.17
C ASN A 349 -12.71 21.78 -23.37
N ASN A 350 -13.16 21.65 -24.63
CA ASN A 350 -14.37 20.93 -25.02
C ASN A 350 -14.12 19.46 -25.38
N LYS A 351 -12.85 19.02 -25.38
CA LYS A 351 -12.42 17.64 -25.67
C LYS A 351 -11.90 16.90 -24.44
N LEU A 352 -11.92 17.52 -23.26
CA LEU A 352 -11.44 16.89 -22.05
C LEU A 352 -12.31 17.16 -20.83
N LEU A 353 -12.24 16.26 -19.86
CA LEU A 353 -13.08 16.30 -18.66
C LEU A 353 -12.36 15.75 -17.43
N LEU A 354 -12.44 16.48 -16.31
CA LEU A 354 -11.84 16.08 -15.03
C LEU A 354 -12.91 15.65 -14.01
N ARG A 355 -12.74 14.47 -13.44
CA ARG A 355 -13.68 13.87 -12.46
C ARG A 355 -12.98 13.54 -11.16
N SER A 356 -13.71 13.33 -10.06
CA SER A 356 -13.06 12.82 -8.82
C SER A 356 -12.48 11.43 -9.06
N GLN A 357 -11.42 11.10 -8.32
CA GLN A 357 -10.72 9.82 -8.47
C GLN A 357 -11.63 8.61 -8.20
N GLN A 358 -12.68 8.80 -7.38
CA GLN A 358 -13.74 7.82 -7.16
C GLN A 358 -14.50 7.46 -8.44
N VAL A 359 -14.65 8.41 -9.37
CA VAL A 359 -15.38 8.24 -10.63
C VAL A 359 -14.44 7.79 -11.74
N SER A 360 -13.30 8.47 -11.96
CA SER A 360 -12.33 8.09 -13.01
C SER A 360 -11.83 6.65 -12.81
N ASN A 361 -11.61 6.24 -11.56
CA ASN A 361 -11.10 4.92 -11.24
C ASN A 361 -12.22 3.93 -10.87
N SER A 362 -13.49 4.24 -11.13
CA SER A 362 -14.63 3.40 -10.73
C SER A 362 -14.65 2.06 -11.47
N PRO A 363 -14.58 0.89 -10.78
CA PRO A 363 -14.69 -0.42 -11.43
C PRO A 363 -15.98 -0.61 -12.24
N GLU A 364 -17.08 0.02 -11.81
CA GLU A 364 -18.37 0.02 -12.53
C GLU A 364 -18.22 0.62 -13.93
N ILE A 365 -17.54 1.76 -14.03
CA ILE A 365 -17.40 2.52 -15.27
C ILE A 365 -16.31 1.93 -16.16
N ILE A 366 -15.14 1.58 -15.57
CA ILE A 366 -14.01 0.98 -16.30
C ILE A 366 -14.46 -0.29 -17.03
N ARG A 367 -15.22 -1.16 -16.35
CA ARG A 367 -15.75 -2.40 -16.93
C ARG A 367 -16.86 -2.16 -17.94
N ARG A 368 -17.73 -1.16 -17.72
CA ARG A 368 -18.82 -0.82 -18.65
C ARG A 368 -18.29 -0.23 -19.96
N LEU A 369 -17.31 0.66 -19.90
CA LEU A 369 -16.67 1.26 -21.07
C LEU A 369 -15.73 0.29 -21.79
N GLY A 370 -15.34 -0.81 -21.15
CA GLY A 370 -14.39 -1.77 -21.70
C GLY A 370 -12.99 -1.18 -21.86
N VAL A 371 -12.52 -0.42 -20.86
CA VAL A 371 -11.25 0.30 -20.92
C VAL A 371 -10.08 -0.64 -21.21
N ILE A 372 -9.10 -0.21 -22.00
CA ILE A 372 -7.80 -0.91 -22.15
C ILE A 372 -6.84 -0.30 -21.12
N GLY A 373 -6.47 -1.07 -20.10
CA GLY A 373 -5.64 -0.62 -18.98
C GLY A 373 -4.16 -0.96 -19.19
N MET A 374 -3.28 0.04 -19.14
CA MET A 374 -1.85 -0.09 -19.43
C MET A 374 -1.01 0.52 -18.31
N ASN A 375 -0.28 -0.31 -17.57
CA ASN A 375 0.43 0.09 -16.35
C ASN A 375 1.87 -0.47 -16.29
N THR A 376 2.71 0.16 -15.44
CA THR A 376 4.12 -0.23 -15.27
C THR A 376 4.35 -0.87 -13.90
N PRO A 377 4.74 -2.15 -13.83
CA PRO A 377 5.15 -2.79 -12.59
C PRO A 377 6.63 -2.51 -12.26
N VAL A 378 7.03 -2.83 -11.03
CA VAL A 378 8.42 -3.02 -10.60
C VAL A 378 9.00 -4.28 -11.26
N GLU A 379 8.28 -5.39 -11.13
CA GLU A 379 8.61 -6.74 -11.57
C GLU A 379 7.32 -7.54 -11.82
N VAL A 380 7.38 -8.53 -12.71
CA VAL A 380 6.31 -9.50 -13.02
C VAL A 380 6.91 -10.90 -12.89
N ASP A 381 6.18 -11.85 -12.33
CA ASP A 381 6.65 -13.23 -12.29
C ASP A 381 6.22 -14.09 -13.47
N ILE A 382 6.90 -15.23 -13.64
CA ILE A 382 6.60 -16.17 -14.72
C ILE A 382 5.15 -16.69 -14.69
N TYR A 383 4.41 -16.53 -13.58
CA TYR A 383 3.01 -16.92 -13.47
C TYR A 383 2.02 -15.78 -13.77
N ALA A 384 2.52 -14.59 -14.09
CA ALA A 384 1.79 -13.35 -14.31
C ALA A 384 1.21 -12.70 -13.04
N HIS A 385 1.85 -12.85 -11.87
CA HIS A 385 1.65 -11.89 -10.78
C HIS A 385 2.48 -10.64 -11.06
N ALA A 386 2.06 -9.49 -10.53
CA ALA A 386 2.83 -8.25 -10.62
C ALA A 386 2.99 -7.55 -9.27
N ASN A 387 4.17 -6.95 -9.12
CA ASN A 387 4.55 -6.05 -8.05
C ASN A 387 4.60 -4.64 -8.63
N SER A 388 3.81 -3.72 -8.10
CA SER A 388 3.78 -2.31 -8.48
C SER A 388 4.37 -1.39 -7.41
N THR A 389 4.54 -1.87 -6.17
CA THR A 389 4.79 -1.01 -4.99
C THR A 389 6.11 -1.23 -4.28
N CYS A 390 6.53 -2.48 -4.06
CA CYS A 390 7.52 -2.82 -3.03
C CYS A 390 8.76 -3.47 -3.61
N VAL A 391 9.85 -2.70 -3.76
CA VAL A 391 11.14 -3.24 -4.19
C VAL A 391 11.67 -4.20 -3.12
N MET A 392 12.03 -5.42 -3.54
CA MET A 392 12.48 -6.50 -2.66
C MET A 392 11.50 -6.77 -1.50
N GLY A 393 10.20 -6.79 -1.83
CA GLY A 393 9.10 -7.16 -0.93
C GLY A 393 8.81 -6.21 0.23
N SER A 394 9.60 -5.15 0.41
CA SER A 394 9.62 -4.37 1.66
C SER A 394 9.82 -2.87 1.47
N ARG A 395 10.51 -2.42 0.41
CA ARG A 395 10.79 -1.01 0.18
C ARG A 395 9.75 -0.37 -0.72
N MET A 396 8.75 0.28 -0.11
CA MET A 396 7.71 1.06 -0.77
C MET A 396 8.31 2.14 -1.68
N LEU A 397 7.89 2.18 -2.94
CA LEU A 397 8.20 3.24 -3.90
C LEU A 397 7.25 4.44 -3.74
N ASN A 398 6.00 4.27 -4.17
CA ASN A 398 5.00 5.35 -4.30
C ASN A 398 3.66 4.97 -3.65
N GLY A 399 3.13 3.80 -4.02
CA GLY A 399 1.85 3.21 -3.61
C GLY A 399 1.13 2.57 -4.79
N LEU A 400 0.13 1.74 -4.54
CA LEU A 400 -0.62 0.98 -5.55
C LEU A 400 -1.22 1.86 -6.67
N GLY A 401 -1.69 3.05 -6.31
CA GLY A 401 -2.36 3.97 -7.22
C GLY A 401 -3.66 3.39 -7.79
N GLY A 402 -4.06 3.85 -8.98
CA GLY A 402 -5.20 3.29 -9.71
C GLY A 402 -4.93 1.99 -10.45
N SER A 403 -3.68 1.49 -10.46
CA SER A 403 -3.28 0.36 -11.31
C SER A 403 -4.21 -0.86 -11.17
N ALA A 404 -4.50 -1.28 -9.94
CA ALA A 404 -5.41 -2.40 -9.67
C ALA A 404 -6.90 -2.05 -9.82
N ASP A 405 -7.31 -0.76 -9.75
CA ASP A 405 -8.67 -0.34 -10.11
C ASP A 405 -8.93 -0.61 -11.61
N PHE A 406 -7.96 -0.23 -12.44
CA PHE A 406 -8.00 -0.42 -13.89
C PHE A 406 -7.82 -1.88 -14.28
N LEU A 407 -6.74 -2.56 -13.87
CA LEU A 407 -6.40 -3.92 -14.32
C LEU A 407 -7.42 -4.98 -13.88
N ARG A 408 -8.05 -4.86 -12.71
CA ARG A 408 -9.14 -5.77 -12.29
C ARG A 408 -10.43 -5.61 -13.13
N SER A 409 -10.59 -4.46 -13.78
CA SER A 409 -11.88 -4.00 -14.33
C SER A 409 -11.87 -3.76 -15.84
N SER A 410 -10.70 -3.77 -16.49
CA SER A 410 -10.53 -3.44 -17.90
C SER A 410 -11.04 -4.56 -18.83
N LYS A 411 -11.18 -4.23 -20.12
CA LYS A 411 -11.39 -5.20 -21.19
C LYS A 411 -10.11 -5.99 -21.47
N TYR A 412 -8.97 -5.28 -21.51
CA TYR A 412 -7.62 -5.86 -21.56
C TYR A 412 -6.74 -5.20 -20.51
N SER A 413 -6.07 -6.06 -19.73
CA SER A 413 -5.25 -5.68 -18.59
C SER A 413 -3.77 -5.94 -18.89
N ILE A 414 -3.03 -4.85 -19.12
CA ILE A 414 -1.70 -4.90 -19.74
C ILE A 414 -0.65 -4.33 -18.77
N MET A 415 0.39 -5.12 -18.50
CA MET A 415 1.58 -4.68 -17.78
C MET A 415 2.77 -4.54 -18.72
N HIS A 416 3.43 -3.39 -18.70
CA HIS A 416 4.58 -3.10 -19.56
C HIS A 416 5.80 -2.63 -18.74
N THR A 417 6.96 -3.24 -18.96
CA THR A 417 8.21 -2.96 -18.22
C THR A 417 9.41 -3.19 -19.14
N PRO A 418 10.57 -2.52 -18.96
CA PRO A 418 11.78 -3.10 -19.53
C PRO A 418 11.98 -4.51 -18.96
N SER A 419 12.59 -5.42 -19.72
CA SER A 419 12.88 -6.78 -19.22
C SER A 419 13.95 -6.79 -18.13
N THR A 420 14.81 -5.76 -18.10
CA THR A 420 15.88 -5.55 -17.11
C THR A 420 16.04 -4.07 -16.75
N ARG A 421 16.51 -3.77 -15.53
CA ARG A 421 16.90 -2.42 -15.08
C ARG A 421 18.41 -2.37 -14.81
N PRO A 422 19.20 -1.73 -15.69
CA PRO A 422 20.65 -1.59 -15.51
C PRO A 422 21.04 -0.90 -14.20
N SER A 423 22.25 -1.18 -13.71
CA SER A 423 22.86 -0.52 -12.54
C SER A 423 24.13 0.24 -12.93
N LYS A 424 24.77 0.93 -11.96
CA LYS A 424 26.07 1.61 -12.20
C LYS A 424 27.19 0.64 -12.61
N THR A 425 27.08 -0.65 -12.25
CA THR A 425 28.16 -1.65 -12.35
C THR A 425 27.80 -2.89 -13.17
N ASP A 426 26.53 -3.08 -13.50
CA ASP A 426 26.04 -4.18 -14.35
C ASP A 426 25.09 -3.58 -15.42
N PRO A 427 25.40 -3.73 -16.72
CA PRO A 427 24.62 -3.16 -17.82
C PRO A 427 23.23 -3.78 -18.02
N HIS A 428 22.92 -4.91 -17.38
CA HIS A 428 21.56 -5.48 -17.33
C HIS A 428 20.98 -5.38 -15.90
N GLY A 429 21.82 -5.48 -14.87
CA GLY A 429 21.49 -5.08 -13.50
C GLY A 429 20.53 -6.04 -12.78
N VAL A 430 19.23 -5.71 -12.79
CA VAL A 430 18.18 -6.57 -12.23
C VAL A 430 17.14 -6.96 -13.26
N SER A 431 16.74 -8.24 -13.29
CA SER A 431 15.60 -8.69 -14.10
C SER A 431 14.28 -8.10 -13.60
N CYS A 432 13.38 -7.76 -14.52
CA CYS A 432 11.98 -7.45 -14.24
C CYS A 432 11.04 -8.64 -14.46
N ILE A 433 11.53 -9.73 -15.06
CA ILE A 433 10.83 -11.01 -15.12
C ILE A 433 11.48 -11.94 -14.09
N VAL A 434 10.73 -12.36 -13.07
CA VAL A 434 11.26 -13.06 -11.89
C VAL A 434 10.60 -14.44 -11.66
N PRO A 435 11.23 -15.36 -10.91
CA PRO A 435 10.63 -16.65 -10.56
C PRO A 435 9.30 -16.53 -9.81
N MET A 436 9.22 -15.57 -8.87
CA MET A 436 8.07 -15.24 -8.06
C MET A 436 8.19 -13.77 -7.65
N CYS A 437 7.09 -13.01 -7.65
CA CYS A 437 7.14 -11.62 -7.22
C CYS A 437 7.46 -11.49 -5.72
N THR A 438 8.31 -10.54 -5.35
CA THR A 438 8.69 -10.28 -3.96
C THR A 438 7.57 -9.62 -3.15
N HIS A 439 6.60 -8.99 -3.83
CA HIS A 439 5.32 -8.51 -3.32
C HIS A 439 4.26 -8.65 -4.43
N VAL A 440 3.00 -8.91 -4.10
CA VAL A 440 1.93 -9.10 -5.10
C VAL A 440 0.86 -8.03 -4.91
N ASP A 441 0.81 -7.08 -5.85
CA ASP A 441 -0.21 -6.03 -5.95
C ASP A 441 -1.36 -6.47 -6.88
N GLN A 442 -1.04 -7.19 -7.96
CA GLN A 442 -1.99 -7.78 -8.88
C GLN A 442 -1.67 -9.27 -9.05
N THR A 443 -2.70 -10.13 -8.94
CA THR A 443 -2.52 -11.57 -9.16
C THR A 443 -2.62 -11.91 -10.65
N GLU A 444 -2.28 -13.15 -11.00
CA GLU A 444 -2.43 -13.71 -12.33
C GLU A 444 -3.86 -13.64 -12.90
N HIS A 445 -4.87 -13.47 -12.06
CA HIS A 445 -6.25 -13.29 -12.49
C HIS A 445 -6.55 -11.90 -13.08
N ASP A 446 -5.63 -10.93 -12.91
CA ASP A 446 -5.84 -9.52 -13.26
C ASP A 446 -5.02 -9.08 -14.48
N LEU A 447 -4.20 -9.96 -15.06
CA LEU A 447 -3.31 -9.66 -16.17
C LEU A 447 -3.65 -10.52 -17.40
N ASP A 448 -3.87 -9.88 -18.54
CA ASP A 448 -4.10 -10.50 -19.84
C ASP A 448 -2.82 -10.54 -20.69
N VAL A 449 -1.97 -9.50 -20.58
CA VAL A 449 -0.82 -9.29 -21.45
C VAL A 449 0.36 -8.70 -20.68
N ILE A 450 1.55 -9.29 -20.87
CA ILE A 450 2.83 -8.76 -20.38
C ILE A 450 3.66 -8.32 -21.59
N VAL A 451 4.27 -7.13 -21.54
CA VAL A 451 5.10 -6.58 -22.63
C VAL A 451 6.45 -6.10 -22.11
N THR A 452 7.52 -6.49 -22.80
CA THR A 452 8.88 -5.92 -22.63
C THR A 452 9.47 -5.56 -24.00
N GLU A 453 10.66 -4.97 -24.05
CA GLU A 453 11.31 -4.69 -25.33
C GLU A 453 11.69 -5.95 -26.12
N GLN A 454 11.75 -7.10 -25.43
CA GLN A 454 12.03 -8.42 -26.02
C GLN A 454 10.82 -8.96 -26.80
N GLY A 455 9.60 -8.56 -26.43
CA GLY A 455 8.37 -9.07 -27.04
C GLY A 455 7.15 -8.97 -26.12
N LEU A 456 6.10 -9.68 -26.52
CA LEU A 456 4.79 -9.67 -25.87
C LEU A 456 4.31 -11.09 -25.57
N ALA A 457 3.86 -11.29 -24.33
CA ALA A 457 3.24 -12.52 -23.85
C ALA A 457 1.74 -12.29 -23.62
N ASP A 458 0.92 -12.85 -24.50
CA ASP A 458 -0.53 -12.99 -24.30
C ASP A 458 -0.79 -14.21 -23.42
N VAL A 459 -1.36 -13.98 -22.23
CA VAL A 459 -1.63 -15.04 -21.22
C VAL A 459 -3.10 -15.41 -21.11
N ARG A 460 -3.96 -14.85 -21.98
CA ARG A 460 -5.41 -15.10 -21.97
C ARG A 460 -5.71 -16.57 -22.24
N GLY A 461 -6.43 -17.20 -21.31
CA GLY A 461 -6.82 -18.61 -21.40
C GLY A 461 -5.72 -19.64 -21.06
N LEU A 462 -4.52 -19.19 -20.67
CA LEU A 462 -3.41 -20.09 -20.34
C LEU A 462 -3.40 -20.50 -18.85
N SER A 463 -3.04 -21.76 -18.57
CA SER A 463 -2.72 -22.26 -17.23
C SER A 463 -1.36 -21.71 -16.74
N PRO A 464 -1.05 -21.71 -15.42
CA PRO A 464 0.19 -21.10 -14.91
C PRO A 464 1.47 -21.63 -15.58
N LYS A 465 1.53 -22.93 -15.88
CA LYS A 465 2.66 -23.54 -16.59
C LYS A 465 2.79 -23.11 -18.06
N GLU A 466 1.69 -22.77 -18.71
CA GLU A 466 1.70 -22.23 -20.08
C GLU A 466 2.09 -20.76 -20.08
N ARG A 467 1.61 -19.99 -19.08
CA ARG A 467 2.04 -18.60 -18.84
C ARG A 467 3.55 -18.51 -18.64
N ALA A 468 4.11 -19.36 -17.77
CA ALA A 468 5.55 -19.41 -17.52
C ALA A 468 6.35 -19.61 -18.80
N LYS A 469 5.96 -20.57 -19.64
CA LYS A 469 6.62 -20.81 -20.92
C LYS A 469 6.56 -19.59 -21.84
N VAL A 470 5.39 -18.95 -21.99
CA VAL A 470 5.24 -17.79 -22.90
C VAL A 470 5.93 -16.53 -22.36
N ILE A 471 5.86 -16.25 -21.06
CA ILE A 471 6.52 -15.10 -20.41
C ILE A 471 8.05 -15.25 -20.46
N ILE A 472 8.59 -16.44 -20.13
CA ILE A 472 10.03 -16.71 -20.25
C ILE A 472 10.48 -16.65 -21.71
N GLU A 473 9.68 -17.16 -22.65
CA GLU A 473 10.00 -17.15 -24.08
C GLU A 473 10.04 -15.75 -24.68
N LYS A 474 9.05 -14.90 -24.36
CA LYS A 474 8.76 -13.63 -25.05
C LYS A 474 9.18 -12.36 -24.30
N CYS A 475 9.20 -12.39 -22.97
CA CYS A 475 9.34 -11.17 -22.16
C CYS A 475 10.65 -11.12 -21.36
N ALA A 476 11.22 -12.27 -21.01
CA ALA A 476 12.49 -12.33 -20.29
C ALA A 476 13.68 -11.90 -21.17
N HIS A 477 14.61 -11.15 -20.58
CA HIS A 477 15.87 -10.81 -21.24
C HIS A 477 16.69 -12.07 -21.56
N PRO A 478 17.39 -12.18 -22.71
CA PRO A 478 18.19 -13.35 -23.08
C PRO A 478 19.14 -13.86 -21.98
N GLU A 479 19.77 -12.94 -21.25
CA GLU A 479 20.66 -13.24 -20.11
C GLU A 479 19.98 -13.95 -18.92
N TYR A 480 18.69 -13.69 -18.67
CA TYR A 480 17.95 -14.26 -17.54
C TYR A 480 17.04 -15.42 -17.95
N LYS A 481 16.74 -15.55 -19.24
CA LYS A 481 15.89 -16.61 -19.80
C LYS A 481 16.38 -18.03 -19.43
N PRO A 482 17.67 -18.40 -19.57
CA PRO A 482 18.17 -19.71 -19.12
C PRO A 482 17.97 -19.97 -17.61
N ILE A 483 18.15 -18.93 -16.79
CA ILE A 483 18.01 -19.01 -15.32
C ILE A 483 16.54 -19.28 -14.94
N LEU A 484 15.61 -18.57 -15.58
CA LEU A 484 14.17 -18.74 -15.37
C LEU A 484 13.67 -20.11 -15.89
N GLU A 485 14.21 -20.58 -17.03
CA GLU A 485 13.92 -21.92 -17.54
C GLU A 485 14.42 -23.02 -16.60
N ASP A 486 15.64 -22.90 -16.07
CA ASP A 486 16.22 -23.84 -15.11
C ASP A 486 15.42 -23.86 -13.81
N TYR A 487 15.07 -22.69 -13.26
CA TYR A 487 14.16 -22.59 -12.12
C TYR A 487 12.85 -23.32 -12.37
N PHE A 488 12.19 -23.06 -13.51
CA PHE A 488 10.90 -23.66 -13.82
C PHE A 488 10.99 -25.19 -13.94
N LYS A 489 12.02 -25.71 -14.62
CA LYS A 489 12.29 -27.16 -14.75
C LYS A 489 12.57 -27.81 -13.39
N LYS A 490 13.39 -27.17 -12.54
CA LYS A 490 13.70 -27.64 -11.17
C LYS A 490 12.47 -27.62 -10.27
N ALA A 491 11.66 -26.56 -10.33
CA ALA A 491 10.41 -26.44 -9.58
C ALA A 491 9.39 -27.51 -10.00
N GLU A 492 9.25 -27.80 -11.31
CA GLU A 492 8.42 -28.90 -11.80
C GLU A 492 8.90 -30.25 -11.27
N PHE A 493 10.21 -30.53 -11.35
CA PHE A 493 10.81 -31.76 -10.87
C PHE A 493 10.61 -31.95 -9.36
N GLU A 494 10.90 -30.93 -8.56
CA GLU A 494 10.77 -30.99 -7.10
C GLU A 494 9.31 -31.15 -6.64
N CYS A 495 8.37 -30.39 -7.23
CA CYS A 495 6.95 -30.53 -6.94
C CYS A 495 6.43 -31.95 -7.27
N MET A 496 6.90 -32.57 -8.36
CA MET A 496 6.59 -33.97 -8.69
C MET A 496 7.23 -34.95 -7.71
N ARG A 497 8.54 -34.83 -7.45
CA ARG A 497 9.31 -35.70 -6.56
C ARG A 497 8.74 -35.74 -5.13
N ARG A 498 8.20 -34.61 -4.68
CA ARG A 498 7.63 -34.42 -3.33
C ARG A 498 6.11 -34.66 -3.25
N GLY A 499 5.43 -34.85 -4.39
CA GLY A 499 3.98 -35.04 -4.44
C GLY A 499 3.15 -33.79 -4.09
N TRP A 500 3.74 -32.59 -4.22
CA TRP A 500 3.11 -31.32 -3.82
C TRP A 500 2.14 -30.74 -4.87
N GLY A 501 2.12 -31.31 -6.07
CA GLY A 501 1.28 -30.87 -7.18
C GLY A 501 1.96 -29.83 -8.06
N ILE A 502 1.61 -29.82 -9.35
CA ILE A 502 2.29 -29.06 -10.42
C ILE A 502 1.39 -28.04 -11.12
N TYR A 503 0.32 -27.58 -10.46
CA TYR A 503 -0.55 -26.54 -11.03
C TYR A 503 0.22 -25.23 -11.26
N GLN A 504 0.98 -24.81 -10.24
CA GLN A 504 1.90 -23.68 -10.27
C GLN A 504 3.19 -24.11 -9.54
N PRO A 505 4.19 -24.65 -10.26
CA PRO A 505 5.41 -25.17 -9.66
C PRO A 505 6.21 -24.10 -8.92
N SER A 506 6.63 -24.36 -7.68
CA SER A 506 7.59 -23.49 -6.98
C SER A 506 8.50 -24.33 -6.10
N SER A 507 9.82 -24.14 -6.22
CA SER A 507 10.75 -24.74 -5.27
C SER A 507 10.65 -24.01 -3.93
N THR A 508 10.54 -24.78 -2.84
CA THR A 508 10.56 -24.27 -1.46
C THR A 508 11.70 -24.90 -0.65
N GLU A 509 12.75 -25.39 -1.32
CA GLU A 509 13.95 -25.91 -0.64
C GLU A 509 14.77 -24.83 0.05
N GLU A 510 14.53 -23.58 -0.32
CA GLU A 510 15.06 -22.40 0.34
C GLU A 510 14.06 -21.89 1.40
N GLU A 511 14.53 -21.79 2.65
CA GLU A 511 13.75 -21.31 3.82
C GLU A 511 13.06 -19.95 3.55
N PRO A 512 12.09 -19.51 4.38
CA PRO A 512 11.50 -18.17 4.26
C PRO A 512 12.51 -17.01 4.25
N SER A 513 13.69 -17.21 4.84
CA SER A 513 14.88 -16.34 4.71
C SER A 513 15.38 -16.26 3.26
N HIS A 514 15.62 -17.43 2.67
CA HIS A 514 16.17 -17.63 1.35
C HIS A 514 15.18 -17.41 0.19
N LYS A 515 13.85 -17.43 0.39
CA LYS A 515 12.91 -16.94 -0.64
C LYS A 515 13.24 -15.52 -1.11
N SER A 516 13.71 -14.67 -0.20
CA SER A 516 14.19 -13.34 -0.55
C SER A 516 15.53 -13.39 -1.29
N GLU A 517 16.40 -14.34 -0.94
CA GLU A 517 17.75 -14.52 -1.47
C GLU A 517 17.70 -15.14 -2.89
N PHE A 518 16.92 -16.20 -3.14
CA PHE A 518 16.65 -16.71 -4.48
C PHE A 518 16.03 -15.68 -5.41
N CYS A 519 15.07 -14.87 -4.94
CA CYS A 519 14.53 -13.78 -5.75
C CYS A 519 15.58 -12.68 -6.00
N GLN A 520 16.58 -12.52 -5.12
CA GLN A 520 17.71 -11.59 -5.29
C GLN A 520 18.85 -12.15 -6.16
N THR A 521 19.08 -13.47 -6.17
CA THR A 521 20.13 -14.15 -6.97
C THR A 521 19.63 -14.64 -8.32
N ALA A 522 18.33 -14.87 -8.50
CA ALA A 522 17.74 -15.07 -9.83
C ALA A 522 17.47 -13.74 -10.54
N SER A 523 17.34 -12.63 -9.81
CA SER A 523 17.24 -11.28 -10.41
C SER A 523 18.60 -10.63 -10.69
N ARG A 524 19.72 -11.11 -10.12
CA ARG A 524 21.08 -10.61 -10.35
C ARG A 524 21.97 -11.70 -10.91
N ARG A 525 22.77 -11.42 -11.95
CA ARG A 525 23.65 -12.44 -12.52
C ARG A 525 24.77 -12.83 -11.54
N VAL A 526 24.68 -14.03 -10.98
CA VAL A 526 25.79 -14.75 -10.36
C VAL A 526 26.38 -15.70 -11.42
N PRO A 527 27.70 -15.76 -11.63
CA PRO A 527 28.29 -16.69 -12.59
C PRO A 527 27.97 -18.14 -12.24
N LEU A 528 27.52 -18.92 -13.23
CA LEU A 528 27.56 -20.37 -13.16
C LEU A 528 29.02 -20.80 -13.41
N GLU A 529 29.71 -21.32 -12.39
CA GLU A 529 30.98 -22.01 -12.60
C GLU A 529 30.73 -23.37 -13.30
N GLU A 530 31.65 -23.78 -14.17
CA GLU A 530 31.41 -24.87 -15.16
C GLU A 530 31.36 -26.29 -14.58
N ASP A 531 31.56 -26.49 -13.27
CA ASP A 531 31.52 -27.81 -12.64
C ASP A 531 30.20 -28.03 -11.88
N GLY A 532 29.46 -29.07 -12.28
CA GLY A 532 28.10 -29.37 -11.79
C GLY A 532 28.00 -29.92 -10.36
N ARG A 533 28.75 -29.37 -9.40
CA ARG A 533 28.68 -29.67 -7.95
C ARG A 533 28.91 -28.38 -7.15
N ASP A 534 28.16 -28.26 -6.04
CA ASP A 534 28.05 -27.12 -5.11
C ASP A 534 27.32 -25.87 -5.65
N ILE A 535 26.09 -25.68 -5.15
CA ILE A 535 25.29 -24.45 -5.27
C ILE A 535 25.44 -23.59 -3.99
N ASP A 536 26.11 -24.12 -2.96
CA ASP A 536 26.24 -23.51 -1.63
C ASP A 536 27.46 -22.56 -1.53
N ARG A 537 27.39 -21.38 -2.17
CA ARG A 537 28.02 -20.10 -1.72
C ARG A 537 27.91 -18.97 -2.75
N ALA A 538 27.00 -18.03 -2.52
CA ALA A 538 27.07 -16.69 -3.13
C ALA A 538 26.53 -15.63 -2.15
N ILE A 539 27.41 -14.97 -1.37
CA ILE A 539 27.02 -13.88 -0.46
C ILE A 539 27.98 -12.67 -0.61
N PHE A 540 27.39 -11.47 -0.58
CA PHE A 540 27.98 -10.12 -0.47
C PHE A 540 28.48 -9.39 -1.75
N ILE A 541 27.57 -8.60 -2.36
CA ILE A 541 27.79 -7.15 -2.56
C ILE A 541 26.48 -6.38 -2.27
N MET A 542 26.53 -5.39 -1.37
CA MET A 542 25.46 -4.40 -1.14
C MET A 542 26.06 -3.00 -0.93
N ASP A 543 25.40 -1.99 -1.54
CA ASP A 543 25.53 -0.53 -1.42
C ASP A 543 26.90 0.17 -1.56
N ASP A 544 27.07 0.83 -2.71
CA ASP A 544 27.94 2.00 -2.92
C ASP A 544 27.08 3.28 -3.08
N ASP A 545 26.87 4.01 -1.97
CA ASP A 545 26.57 5.47 -1.96
C ASP A 545 26.72 6.06 -0.52
N LEU A 546 27.95 6.01 0.03
CA LEU A 546 28.39 6.83 1.17
C LEU A 546 29.74 7.51 0.84
N PRO A 547 29.99 8.76 1.26
CA PRO A 547 31.11 9.55 0.76
C PRO A 547 32.48 9.00 1.22
N SER A 548 33.28 8.65 0.22
CA SER A 548 34.72 8.37 0.20
C SER A 548 35.52 8.44 1.51
N LYS A 549 36.13 7.31 1.88
CA LYS A 549 37.47 7.27 2.51
C LYS A 549 38.42 6.48 1.60
N PRO A 550 39.69 6.88 1.46
CA PRO A 550 40.59 6.27 0.48
C PRO A 550 41.00 4.85 0.92
N ARG A 551 40.79 3.87 0.03
CA ARG A 551 41.40 2.53 0.15
C ARG A 551 42.73 2.52 -0.59
N VAL A 552 43.81 2.21 0.12
CA VAL A 552 45.11 1.89 -0.47
C VAL A 552 45.01 0.50 -1.11
N ARG A 553 45.38 0.37 -2.39
CA ARG A 553 45.60 -0.95 -3.02
C ARG A 553 46.96 -1.48 -2.57
N LEU A 554 46.99 -2.69 -2.00
CA LEU A 554 48.21 -3.49 -1.91
C LEU A 554 48.32 -4.37 -3.18
N PRO A 555 49.50 -4.45 -3.82
CA PRO A 555 49.70 -5.32 -4.98
C PRO A 555 49.87 -6.79 -4.55
N VAL A 556 49.46 -7.71 -5.42
CA VAL A 556 49.69 -9.14 -5.25
C VAL A 556 51.17 -9.43 -5.41
N MET A 557 51.80 -10.06 -4.42
CA MET A 557 53.09 -10.75 -4.57
C MET A 557 52.99 -12.18 -4.05
N THR A 558 53.53 -13.09 -4.85
CA THR A 558 53.68 -14.52 -4.56
C THR A 558 54.88 -14.77 -3.65
N THR A 559 54.68 -15.38 -2.47
CA THR A 559 55.66 -16.28 -1.80
C THR A 559 55.12 -16.84 -0.48
N GLY A 560 55.48 -18.09 -0.15
CA GLY A 560 55.63 -18.54 1.25
C GLY A 560 54.57 -19.51 1.78
N VAL A 561 54.97 -20.76 2.03
CA VAL A 561 54.14 -21.87 2.56
C VAL A 561 53.73 -21.68 4.05
N ALA A 562 54.16 -20.59 4.69
CA ALA A 562 53.92 -20.34 6.13
C ALA A 562 52.47 -19.95 6.49
N SER A 563 51.67 -19.44 5.55
CA SER A 563 50.31 -18.95 5.85
C SER A 563 49.27 -20.05 6.09
N LEU A 564 49.52 -21.29 5.66
CA LEU A 564 48.59 -22.41 5.81
C LEU A 564 48.51 -22.92 7.26
N VAL A 565 49.61 -22.92 8.00
CA VAL A 565 49.65 -23.45 9.38
C VAL A 565 48.87 -22.56 10.35
N ALA A 566 48.93 -21.24 10.19
CA ALA A 566 48.19 -20.30 11.03
C ALA A 566 46.67 -20.34 10.77
N VAL A 567 46.25 -20.54 9.51
CA VAL A 567 44.84 -20.71 9.15
C VAL A 567 44.31 -22.06 9.64
N GLN A 568 45.08 -23.14 9.49
CA GLN A 568 44.71 -24.47 10.00
C GLN A 568 44.52 -24.46 11.53
N LYS A 569 45.44 -23.82 12.26
CA LYS A 569 45.38 -23.71 13.73
C LYS A 569 44.17 -22.91 14.22
N LEU A 570 43.78 -21.85 13.50
CA LEU A 570 42.53 -21.12 13.74
C LEU A 570 41.28 -21.96 13.45
N GLN A 571 41.33 -22.84 12.45
CA GLN A 571 40.24 -23.80 12.17
C GLN A 571 40.16 -24.89 13.26
N ASP A 572 41.29 -25.37 13.77
CA ASP A 572 41.35 -26.37 14.85
C ASP A 572 40.84 -25.79 16.19
N ASP A 573 41.22 -24.55 16.53
CA ASP A 573 40.70 -23.85 17.72
C ASP A 573 39.19 -23.54 17.58
N LEU A 574 38.71 -23.22 16.36
CA LEU A 574 37.28 -23.03 16.10
C LEU A 574 36.50 -24.35 16.23
N ALA A 575 37.02 -25.45 15.67
CA ALA A 575 36.43 -26.79 15.78
C ALA A 575 36.37 -27.27 17.24
N LYS A 576 37.38 -26.91 18.05
CA LYS A 576 37.38 -27.20 19.48
C LYS A 576 36.32 -26.40 20.25
N ALA A 577 36.15 -25.12 19.92
CA ALA A 577 35.07 -24.29 20.47
C ALA A 577 33.67 -24.79 20.03
N GLU A 578 33.54 -25.29 18.80
CA GLU A 578 32.31 -25.94 18.32
C GLU A 578 32.01 -27.25 19.06
N LEU A 579 33.03 -28.01 19.47
CA LEU A 579 32.90 -29.21 20.29
C LEU A 579 32.40 -28.89 21.71
N GLU A 580 32.99 -27.87 22.36
CA GLU A 580 32.56 -27.38 23.68
C GLU A 580 31.13 -26.76 23.64
N LEU A 581 30.77 -26.10 22.53
CA LEU A 581 29.39 -25.69 22.23
C LEU A 581 28.46 -26.88 21.98
N GLY A 582 28.98 -28.00 21.47
CA GLY A 582 28.27 -29.27 21.31
C GLY A 582 27.86 -29.88 22.65
N ASP A 583 28.78 -29.94 23.61
CA ASP A 583 28.52 -30.44 24.96
C ASP A 583 27.54 -29.54 25.72
N LEU A 584 27.66 -28.21 25.58
CA LEU A 584 26.66 -27.27 26.12
C LEU A 584 25.27 -27.48 25.48
N ARG A 585 25.19 -27.72 24.16
CA ARG A 585 23.93 -28.08 23.49
C ARG A 585 23.39 -29.44 23.94
N TYR A 586 24.24 -30.36 24.38
CA TYR A 586 23.84 -31.66 24.92
C TYR A 586 23.29 -31.54 26.34
N GLN A 587 23.97 -30.82 27.24
CA GLN A 587 23.46 -30.50 28.57
C GLN A 587 22.13 -29.73 28.51
N TYR A 588 22.01 -28.76 27.60
CA TYR A 588 20.76 -28.02 27.40
C TYR A 588 19.63 -28.89 26.80
N LYS A 589 19.95 -29.99 26.09
CA LYS A 589 18.96 -31.01 25.68
C LYS A 589 18.47 -31.84 26.86
N GLU A 590 19.35 -32.28 27.75
CA GLU A 590 19.01 -33.02 28.97
C GLU A 590 18.06 -32.20 29.87
N GLU A 591 18.40 -30.93 30.14
CA GLU A 591 17.54 -30.03 30.92
C GLU A 591 16.20 -29.74 30.24
N LYS A 592 16.19 -29.58 28.91
CA LYS A 592 14.96 -29.42 28.12
C LYS A 592 14.07 -30.67 28.21
N VAL A 593 14.64 -31.88 28.23
CA VAL A 593 13.89 -33.14 28.42
C VAL A 593 13.36 -33.27 29.85
N ALA A 594 14.13 -32.89 30.87
CA ALA A 594 13.66 -32.84 32.25
C ALA A 594 12.50 -31.83 32.42
N TRP A 595 12.59 -30.67 31.78
CA TRP A 595 11.53 -29.66 31.74
C TRP A 595 10.27 -30.15 31.01
N PHE A 596 10.41 -30.84 29.86
CA PHE A 596 9.27 -31.44 29.16
C PHE A 596 8.53 -32.47 30.03
N LYS A 597 9.26 -33.34 30.75
CA LYS A 597 8.64 -34.28 31.70
C LYS A 597 7.87 -33.56 32.80
N LYS A 598 8.45 -32.51 33.39
CA LYS A 598 7.80 -31.68 34.44
C LYS A 598 6.55 -30.97 33.91
N LYS A 599 6.60 -30.43 32.69
CA LYS A 599 5.46 -29.81 31.98
C LYS A 599 4.35 -30.82 31.67
N GLN A 600 4.70 -32.03 31.24
CA GLN A 600 3.74 -33.10 30.99
C GLN A 600 3.05 -33.55 32.30
N GLN A 601 3.80 -33.74 33.37
CA GLN A 601 3.27 -34.10 34.70
C GLN A 601 2.35 -33.02 35.29
N MET A 602 2.64 -31.74 35.05
CA MET A 602 1.73 -30.63 35.39
C MET A 602 0.46 -30.63 34.52
N ALA A 603 0.56 -30.94 33.22
CA ALA A 603 -0.59 -31.04 32.33
C ALA A 603 -1.52 -32.23 32.69
N GLU A 604 -0.95 -33.35 33.13
CA GLU A 604 -1.72 -34.50 33.65
C GLU A 604 -2.40 -34.18 34.98
N THR A 605 -1.71 -33.50 35.91
CA THR A 605 -2.32 -32.98 37.14
C THR A 605 -3.49 -32.03 36.83
N PHE A 606 -3.33 -31.11 35.88
CA PHE A 606 -4.38 -30.17 35.46
C PHE A 606 -5.58 -30.88 34.80
N LYS A 607 -5.31 -31.93 34.00
CA LYS A 607 -6.36 -32.78 33.43
C LYS A 607 -7.16 -33.49 34.53
N ALA A 608 -6.49 -34.06 35.53
CA ALA A 608 -7.14 -34.71 36.67
C ALA A 608 -7.98 -33.73 37.52
N SER A 609 -7.47 -32.52 37.79
CA SER A 609 -8.24 -31.47 38.47
C SER A 609 -9.48 -31.04 37.68
N ARG A 610 -9.36 -30.92 36.35
CA ARG A 610 -10.48 -30.59 35.45
C ARG A 610 -11.54 -31.70 35.39
N GLU A 611 -11.13 -32.97 35.31
CA GLU A 611 -12.05 -34.11 35.36
C GLU A 611 -12.75 -34.22 36.73
N SER A 612 -12.03 -33.99 37.83
CA SER A 612 -12.61 -33.90 39.19
C SER A 612 -13.64 -32.76 39.34
N LEU A 613 -13.41 -31.61 38.70
CA LEU A 613 -14.38 -30.51 38.66
C LEU A 613 -15.60 -30.88 37.82
N LEU A 614 -15.41 -31.41 36.61
CA LEU A 614 -16.50 -31.86 35.74
C LEU A 614 -17.38 -32.92 36.41
N THR A 615 -16.80 -33.90 37.11
CA THR A 615 -17.56 -34.92 37.86
C THR A 615 -18.40 -34.28 38.96
N ARG A 616 -17.81 -33.40 39.79
CA ARG A 616 -18.54 -32.69 40.85
C ARG A 616 -19.65 -31.80 40.31
N CYS A 617 -19.43 -31.09 39.20
CA CYS A 617 -20.46 -30.31 38.53
C CYS A 617 -21.60 -31.21 38.00
N ASN A 618 -21.28 -32.35 37.39
CA ASN A 618 -22.28 -33.31 36.92
C ASN A 618 -23.10 -33.93 38.07
N GLU A 619 -22.47 -34.31 39.18
CA GLU A 619 -23.15 -34.79 40.38
C GLU A 619 -24.09 -33.73 40.96
N LYS A 620 -23.63 -32.48 41.08
CA LYS A 620 -24.45 -31.33 41.51
C LYS A 620 -25.65 -31.11 40.58
N ILE A 621 -25.43 -31.21 39.27
CA ILE A 621 -26.49 -31.08 38.26
C ILE A 621 -27.55 -32.19 38.40
N GLN A 622 -27.16 -33.42 38.74
CA GLN A 622 -28.13 -34.50 39.01
C GLN A 622 -28.87 -34.31 40.35
N GLU A 623 -28.18 -33.82 41.40
CA GLU A 623 -28.81 -33.44 42.68
C GLU A 623 -29.83 -32.30 42.52
N ILE A 624 -29.52 -31.31 41.68
CA ILE A 624 -30.42 -30.18 41.39
C ILE A 624 -31.63 -30.63 40.56
N LYS A 625 -31.42 -31.51 39.57
CA LYS A 625 -32.50 -32.11 38.77
C LYS A 625 -33.47 -32.95 39.60
N SER A 626 -32.97 -33.77 40.53
CA SER A 626 -33.83 -34.59 41.39
C SER A 626 -34.61 -33.78 42.44
N ARG A 627 -34.23 -32.52 42.68
CA ARG A 627 -34.90 -31.59 43.62
C ARG A 627 -35.81 -30.55 42.96
N GLY A 628 -35.96 -30.56 41.63
CA GLY A 628 -36.99 -29.78 40.93
C GLY A 628 -36.91 -28.25 41.10
N LYS A 629 -35.72 -27.67 41.27
CA LYS A 629 -35.53 -26.21 41.42
C LYS A 629 -34.69 -25.62 40.29
N GLU A 630 -35.34 -25.33 39.17
CA GLU A 630 -34.69 -24.84 37.95
C GLU A 630 -34.05 -23.44 38.11
N ASN A 631 -34.55 -22.58 39.01
CA ASN A 631 -34.03 -21.22 39.21
C ASN A 631 -32.61 -21.13 39.78
N ILE A 632 -31.96 -22.24 40.19
CA ILE A 632 -30.58 -22.24 40.68
C ILE A 632 -29.57 -22.40 39.52
N LEU A 633 -29.98 -22.92 38.36
CA LEU A 633 -29.11 -23.09 37.19
C LEU A 633 -28.56 -21.77 36.63
N ALA A 634 -29.25 -20.65 36.89
CA ALA A 634 -28.82 -19.32 36.43
C ALA A 634 -27.60 -18.75 37.20
N GLN A 635 -27.31 -19.23 38.42
CA GLN A 635 -26.23 -18.67 39.26
C GLN A 635 -24.86 -19.34 39.07
N LEU A 636 -24.80 -20.53 38.47
CA LEU A 636 -23.54 -21.26 38.26
C LEU A 636 -22.69 -20.70 37.11
N THR A 637 -23.31 -20.06 36.11
CA THR A 637 -22.62 -19.66 34.86
C THR A 637 -21.57 -18.58 35.04
N GLU A 638 -21.74 -17.66 35.99
CA GLU A 638 -20.77 -16.57 36.20
C GLU A 638 -19.57 -17.00 37.06
N GLN A 639 -19.81 -17.88 38.04
CA GLN A 639 -18.76 -18.32 38.97
C GLN A 639 -17.77 -19.30 38.31
N ASP A 640 -18.27 -20.23 37.49
CA ASP A 640 -17.42 -21.15 36.72
C ASP A 640 -16.64 -20.41 35.61
N ALA A 641 -17.23 -19.40 34.99
CA ALA A 641 -16.55 -18.54 34.01
C ALA A 641 -15.44 -17.69 34.65
N ARG A 642 -15.67 -17.15 35.85
CA ARG A 642 -14.63 -16.44 36.64
C ARG A 642 -13.47 -17.37 37.00
N GLY A 643 -13.74 -18.61 37.45
CA GLY A 643 -12.68 -19.59 37.75
C GLY A 643 -11.82 -19.96 36.55
N LEU A 644 -12.39 -20.02 35.34
CA LEU A 644 -11.63 -20.21 34.09
C LEU A 644 -10.81 -18.97 33.70
N LEU A 645 -11.32 -17.76 33.92
CA LEU A 645 -10.60 -16.51 33.70
C LEU A 645 -9.43 -16.33 34.69
N GLU A 646 -9.63 -16.59 35.98
CA GLU A 646 -8.55 -16.62 36.98
C GLU A 646 -7.50 -17.66 36.64
N SER A 647 -7.91 -18.88 36.26
CA SER A 647 -6.97 -19.93 35.83
C SER A 647 -6.14 -19.53 34.61
N ASN A 648 -6.72 -18.77 33.66
CA ASN A 648 -6.02 -18.27 32.48
C ASN A 648 -5.05 -17.12 32.84
N GLN A 649 -5.47 -16.24 33.76
CA GLN A 649 -4.63 -15.14 34.26
C GLN A 649 -3.43 -15.65 35.06
N ILE A 650 -3.63 -16.59 35.98
CA ILE A 650 -2.56 -17.28 36.73
C ILE A 650 -1.57 -17.96 35.76
N MET A 651 -2.06 -18.53 34.65
CA MET A 651 -1.21 -19.17 33.65
C MET A 651 -0.32 -18.16 32.91
N LYS A 652 -0.85 -16.97 32.57
CA LYS A 652 -0.08 -15.86 31.97
C LYS A 652 0.97 -15.31 32.93
N GLU A 653 0.60 -15.12 34.20
CA GLU A 653 1.51 -14.60 35.24
C GLU A 653 2.63 -15.60 35.57
N THR A 654 2.30 -16.90 35.67
CA THR A 654 3.30 -17.97 35.85
C THR A 654 4.25 -18.08 34.64
N LEU A 655 3.74 -17.91 33.42
CA LEU A 655 4.57 -17.89 32.21
C LEU A 655 5.49 -16.67 32.14
N ALA A 656 4.99 -15.49 32.56
CA ALA A 656 5.78 -14.27 32.64
C ALA A 656 6.90 -14.37 33.70
N ALA A 657 6.59 -14.91 34.88
CA ALA A 657 7.57 -15.17 35.94
C ALA A 657 8.66 -16.16 35.47
N ALA A 658 8.28 -17.31 34.91
CA ALA A 658 9.23 -18.29 34.38
C ALA A 658 10.11 -17.72 33.25
N THR A 659 9.57 -16.83 32.40
CA THR A 659 10.34 -16.14 31.36
C THR A 659 11.34 -15.14 31.95
N SER A 660 11.00 -14.51 33.07
CA SER A 660 11.89 -13.61 33.81
C SER A 660 13.04 -14.38 34.49
N ASP A 661 12.73 -15.48 35.18
CA ASP A 661 13.74 -16.29 35.89
C ASP A 661 14.76 -16.91 34.93
N ILE A 662 14.30 -17.46 33.79
CA ILE A 662 15.18 -17.99 32.73
C ILE A 662 16.10 -16.88 32.20
N LYS A 663 15.59 -15.65 32.04
CA LYS A 663 16.40 -14.52 31.56
C LYS A 663 17.47 -14.11 32.58
N SER A 664 17.16 -14.17 33.87
CA SER A 664 18.13 -13.92 34.95
C SER A 664 19.18 -15.01 35.04
N GLN A 665 18.79 -16.29 34.98
CA GLN A 665 19.72 -17.42 35.05
C GLN A 665 20.72 -17.42 33.89
N ILE A 666 20.25 -17.19 32.65
CA ILE A 666 21.12 -17.06 31.46
C ILE A 666 22.09 -15.88 31.60
N GLN A 667 21.66 -14.77 32.22
CA GLN A 667 22.51 -13.60 32.47
C GLN A 667 23.61 -13.93 33.51
N GLU A 668 23.27 -14.59 34.61
CA GLU A 668 24.24 -15.00 35.65
C GLU A 668 25.25 -16.04 35.13
N ASP A 669 24.79 -17.05 34.39
CA ASP A 669 25.65 -18.08 33.81
C ASP A 669 26.62 -17.49 32.77
N PHE A 670 26.13 -16.55 31.95
CA PHE A 670 26.97 -15.81 31.00
C PHE A 670 28.03 -14.95 31.72
N GLU A 671 27.66 -14.22 32.77
CA GLU A 671 28.61 -13.42 33.56
C GLU A 671 29.57 -14.29 34.36
N SER A 672 29.15 -15.49 34.78
CA SER A 672 30.02 -16.50 35.41
C SER A 672 31.08 -17.01 34.42
N LYS A 673 30.65 -17.51 33.25
CA LYS A 673 31.56 -17.97 32.18
C LYS A 673 32.52 -16.86 31.72
N ALA A 674 32.02 -15.64 31.54
CA ALA A 674 32.85 -14.49 31.13
C ALA A 674 33.92 -14.13 32.17
N ARG A 675 33.62 -14.26 33.48
CA ARG A 675 34.61 -14.10 34.57
C ARG A 675 35.64 -15.22 34.57
N GLU A 676 35.23 -16.45 34.26
CA GLU A 676 36.10 -17.62 34.17
C GLU A 676 37.08 -17.52 32.97
N THR A 677 36.58 -17.16 31.79
CA THR A 677 37.42 -16.84 30.61
C THR A 677 38.32 -15.63 30.87
N SER A 678 37.86 -14.58 31.56
CA SER A 678 38.72 -13.42 31.90
C SER A 678 39.92 -13.81 32.77
N LYS A 679 39.73 -14.77 33.70
CA LYS A 679 40.83 -15.31 34.52
C LYS A 679 41.86 -16.06 33.69
N SER A 680 41.45 -16.85 32.69
CA SER A 680 42.40 -17.59 31.84
C SER A 680 43.29 -16.69 30.98
N TYR A 681 42.85 -15.45 30.68
CA TYR A 681 43.64 -14.43 29.96
C TYR A 681 44.29 -13.37 30.88
N GLY A 682 44.36 -13.61 32.19
CA GLY A 682 45.08 -12.78 33.15
C GLY A 682 44.48 -11.38 33.38
N CYS A 683 43.23 -11.13 32.99
CA CYS A 683 42.52 -9.88 33.26
C CYS A 683 41.89 -9.92 34.65
N ARG A 684 42.41 -9.11 35.59
CA ARG A 684 41.98 -9.12 36.99
C ARG A 684 40.63 -8.44 37.27
N ASP A 685 40.20 -7.49 36.43
CA ASP A 685 38.97 -6.73 36.65
C ASP A 685 38.11 -6.64 35.39
N PHE A 686 36.80 -6.86 35.56
CA PHE A 686 35.76 -6.73 34.53
C PHE A 686 34.96 -5.45 34.86
N PRO A 687 35.06 -4.35 34.07
CA PRO A 687 34.36 -3.12 34.42
C PRO A 687 32.84 -3.25 34.27
N SER A 688 32.13 -2.52 35.13
CA SER A 688 30.66 -2.50 35.22
C SER A 688 29.98 -2.11 33.89
N PRO A 689 28.74 -2.56 33.59
CA PRO A 689 28.08 -2.33 32.29
C PRO A 689 27.84 -0.87 31.88
N CYS A 690 28.10 0.10 32.77
CA CYS A 690 27.64 1.49 32.63
C CYS A 690 28.76 2.54 32.39
N GLU A 691 30.04 2.17 32.29
CA GLU A 691 31.09 3.16 32.01
C GLU A 691 31.27 3.45 30.51
N PRO A 692 31.19 4.73 30.08
CA PRO A 692 31.44 5.10 28.68
C PRO A 692 32.95 5.08 28.39
N VAL A 693 33.38 4.14 27.54
CA VAL A 693 34.77 4.06 27.06
C VAL A 693 35.17 5.39 26.43
N GLN A 694 36.13 6.10 27.06
CA GLN A 694 36.56 7.42 26.61
C GLN A 694 37.17 7.36 25.20
N ARG A 695 36.80 8.32 24.36
CA ARG A 695 37.28 8.46 22.98
C ARG A 695 38.77 8.81 22.92
N ARG A 696 39.63 7.80 22.87
CA ARG A 696 40.94 7.85 22.19
C ARG A 696 40.96 6.72 21.17
N HIS A 697 41.40 6.96 19.94
CA HIS A 697 41.42 5.96 18.85
C HIS A 697 42.56 4.94 19.06
N PRO A 698 42.32 3.73 19.57
CA PRO A 698 43.41 2.80 19.93
C PRO A 698 43.80 1.90 18.75
N GLU A 699 42.86 1.72 17.81
CA GLU A 699 42.98 0.91 16.60
C GLU A 699 44.17 1.34 15.71
N LYS A 700 44.52 2.63 15.70
CA LYS A 700 45.65 3.15 14.93
C LYS A 700 47.02 2.89 15.56
N GLU A 701 47.10 2.71 16.88
CA GLU A 701 48.35 2.36 17.56
C GLU A 701 48.57 0.85 17.51
N ILE A 702 47.53 0.06 17.78
CA ILE A 702 47.60 -1.42 17.64
C ILE A 702 47.83 -1.82 16.18
N GLY A 703 47.17 -1.15 15.22
CA GLY A 703 47.41 -1.37 13.79
C GLY A 703 48.83 -1.01 13.34
N ARG A 704 49.53 -0.10 14.04
CA ARG A 704 50.96 0.18 13.79
C ARG A 704 51.88 -0.83 14.47
N ALA A 705 51.54 -1.27 15.69
CA ALA A 705 52.30 -2.30 16.39
C ALA A 705 52.25 -3.64 15.64
N LEU A 706 51.08 -4.09 15.20
CA LEU A 706 50.91 -5.31 14.42
C LEU A 706 51.51 -5.20 13.00
N ALA A 707 51.46 -4.03 12.36
CA ALA A 707 52.13 -3.81 11.08
C ALA A 707 53.67 -3.75 11.16
N ALA A 708 54.23 -3.59 12.37
CA ALA A 708 55.66 -3.68 12.64
C ALA A 708 56.08 -5.08 13.17
N ALA A 709 55.14 -6.03 13.24
CA ALA A 709 55.30 -7.34 13.86
C ALA A 709 55.21 -8.49 12.84
N SER A 710 55.78 -8.31 11.64
CA SER A 710 55.75 -9.33 10.57
C SER A 710 56.44 -10.65 10.94
N ASP A 711 57.32 -10.61 11.96
CA ASP A 711 58.28 -11.68 12.27
C ASP A 711 58.09 -12.25 13.69
N TRP A 712 57.01 -11.89 14.40
CA TRP A 712 56.77 -12.34 15.78
C TRP A 712 56.38 -13.82 15.86
N THR A 713 56.90 -14.50 16.86
CA THR A 713 56.53 -15.87 17.22
C THR A 713 55.16 -15.94 17.92
N ASP A 714 54.59 -17.15 17.97
CA ASP A 714 53.33 -17.45 18.67
C ASP A 714 53.32 -16.94 20.13
N ASP A 715 54.45 -17.08 20.83
CA ASP A 715 54.56 -16.70 22.24
C ASP A 715 54.76 -15.18 22.43
N GLU A 716 55.44 -14.49 21.50
CA GLU A 716 55.54 -13.02 21.52
C GLU A 716 54.19 -12.35 21.24
N THR A 717 53.40 -12.92 20.32
CA THR A 717 52.03 -12.45 20.03
C THR A 717 51.11 -12.65 21.24
N ARG A 718 51.21 -13.81 21.92
CA ARG A 718 50.48 -14.07 23.17
C ARG A 718 50.90 -13.14 24.29
N ASP A 719 52.20 -12.90 24.46
CA ASP A 719 52.76 -12.03 25.49
C ASP A 719 52.36 -10.55 25.27
N PHE A 720 52.34 -10.09 24.02
CA PHE A 720 51.81 -8.76 23.66
C PHE A 720 50.32 -8.62 24.00
N ILE A 721 49.48 -9.61 23.67
CA ILE A 721 48.06 -9.59 24.04
C ILE A 721 47.89 -9.65 25.57
N ALA A 722 48.68 -10.49 26.26
CA ALA A 722 48.67 -10.61 27.73
C ALA A 722 49.20 -9.36 28.46
N LYS A 723 50.01 -8.54 27.81
CA LYS A 723 50.54 -7.27 28.37
C LYS A 723 49.73 -6.04 27.96
N SER A 724 49.03 -6.06 26.82
CA SER A 724 48.22 -4.95 26.33
C SER A 724 46.79 -4.97 26.91
N PRO A 725 46.38 -3.97 27.74
CA PRO A 725 44.99 -3.87 28.21
C PRO A 725 44.03 -3.56 27.06
N THR A 726 44.49 -2.75 26.10
CA THR A 726 43.71 -2.25 24.98
C THR A 726 43.41 -3.34 23.94
N ALA A 727 44.37 -4.21 23.63
CA ALA A 727 44.14 -5.34 22.72
C ALA A 727 43.09 -6.32 23.29
N ARG A 728 43.19 -6.65 24.58
CA ARG A 728 42.21 -7.49 25.28
C ARG A 728 40.81 -6.87 25.32
N SER A 729 40.70 -5.56 25.55
CA SER A 729 39.43 -4.84 25.50
C SER A 729 38.73 -4.97 24.13
N ILE A 730 39.47 -4.85 23.03
CA ILE A 730 38.92 -4.96 21.66
C ILE A 730 38.52 -6.41 21.32
N ILE A 731 39.34 -7.40 21.67
CA ILE A 731 39.01 -8.83 21.47
C ILE A 731 37.74 -9.18 22.25
N MET A 732 37.66 -8.83 23.53
CA MET A 732 36.49 -9.08 24.36
C MET A 732 35.24 -8.34 23.87
N HIS A 733 35.38 -7.13 23.31
CA HIS A 733 34.26 -6.41 22.68
C HIS A 733 33.72 -7.16 21.45
N ASN A 734 34.59 -7.69 20.59
CA ASN A 734 34.20 -8.42 19.38
C ASN A 734 33.57 -9.79 19.71
N VAL A 735 34.15 -10.55 20.65
CA VAL A 735 33.56 -11.80 21.15
C VAL A 735 32.18 -11.54 21.76
N ARG A 736 32.06 -10.51 22.61
CA ARG A 736 30.76 -10.09 23.18
C ARG A 736 29.74 -9.75 22.10
N LYS A 737 30.14 -9.07 21.02
CA LYS A 737 29.26 -8.72 19.90
C LYS A 737 28.76 -9.95 19.13
N GLN A 738 29.63 -10.93 18.87
CA GLN A 738 29.26 -12.17 18.20
C GLN A 738 28.36 -13.06 19.06
N VAL A 739 28.65 -13.20 20.36
CA VAL A 739 27.81 -13.99 21.28
C VAL A 739 26.43 -13.35 21.48
N LEU A 740 26.35 -12.01 21.59
CA LEU A 740 25.06 -11.31 21.66
C LEU A 740 24.21 -11.50 20.38
N ALA A 741 24.84 -11.48 19.19
CA ALA A 741 24.15 -11.75 17.94
C ALA A 741 23.59 -13.20 17.89
N SER A 742 24.38 -14.18 18.34
CA SER A 742 23.95 -15.58 18.43
C SER A 742 22.83 -15.80 19.45
N LEU A 743 22.88 -15.11 20.59
CA LEU A 743 21.84 -15.18 21.63
C LEU A 743 20.51 -14.55 21.17
N GLU A 744 20.54 -13.37 20.54
CA GLU A 744 19.32 -12.76 20.00
C GLU A 744 18.72 -13.59 18.85
N LYS A 745 19.54 -14.22 18.00
CA LYS A 745 19.07 -15.18 16.99
C LYS A 745 18.37 -16.39 17.63
N ALA A 746 19.01 -17.06 18.60
CA ALA A 746 18.43 -18.20 19.30
C ALA A 746 17.13 -17.84 20.04
N LYS A 747 17.09 -16.66 20.68
CA LYS A 747 15.92 -16.11 21.37
C LYS A 747 14.76 -15.83 20.41
N ALA A 748 15.02 -15.30 19.22
CA ALA A 748 14.00 -15.12 18.18
C ALA A 748 13.44 -16.46 17.68
N GLU A 749 14.30 -17.44 17.38
CA GLU A 749 13.89 -18.78 16.93
C GLU A 749 13.07 -19.55 17.99
N ILE A 750 13.44 -19.43 19.27
CA ILE A 750 12.71 -20.04 20.39
C ILE A 750 11.35 -19.36 20.57
N LYS A 751 11.29 -18.02 20.49
CA LYS A 751 10.05 -17.25 20.60
C LYS A 751 9.03 -17.68 19.53
N VAL A 752 9.45 -17.69 18.25
CA VAL A 752 8.57 -18.05 17.12
C VAL A 752 8.02 -19.48 17.27
N LYS A 753 8.84 -20.45 17.72
CA LYS A 753 8.38 -21.83 17.94
C LYS A 753 7.43 -21.97 19.13
N LEU A 754 7.62 -21.20 20.19
CA LEU A 754 6.71 -21.18 21.35
C LEU A 754 5.38 -20.50 21.03
N GLU A 755 5.39 -19.40 20.27
CA GLU A 755 4.17 -18.72 19.82
C GLU A 755 3.36 -19.64 18.88
N ALA A 756 4.01 -20.28 17.90
CA ALA A 756 3.34 -21.22 17.00
C ALA A 756 2.68 -22.42 17.73
N GLU A 757 3.39 -23.07 18.67
CA GLU A 757 2.80 -24.16 19.47
C GLU A 757 1.66 -23.68 20.40
N PHE A 758 1.71 -22.42 20.85
CA PHE A 758 0.66 -21.83 21.67
C PHE A 758 -0.59 -21.54 20.85
N GLU A 759 -0.44 -20.94 19.66
CA GLU A 759 -1.52 -20.66 18.71
C GLU A 759 -2.26 -21.95 18.30
N GLU A 760 -1.51 -23.02 18.03
CA GLU A 760 -2.06 -24.34 17.64
C GLU A 760 -2.90 -24.95 18.79
N LYS A 761 -2.38 -24.90 20.02
CA LYS A 761 -3.07 -25.44 21.21
C LYS A 761 -4.25 -24.57 21.64
N LEU A 762 -4.20 -23.26 21.39
CA LEU A 762 -5.32 -22.34 21.59
C LEU A 762 -6.46 -22.66 20.61
N LYS A 763 -6.17 -22.79 19.30
CA LYS A 763 -7.16 -23.21 18.28
C LYS A 763 -7.79 -24.56 18.61
N ALA A 764 -6.99 -25.55 19.01
CA ALA A 764 -7.48 -26.87 19.40
C ALA A 764 -8.37 -26.85 20.67
N ALA A 765 -8.21 -25.84 21.53
CA ALA A 765 -9.11 -25.60 22.67
C ALA A 765 -10.41 -24.89 22.22
N GLU A 766 -10.32 -23.86 21.38
CA GLU A 766 -11.47 -23.13 20.83
C GLU A 766 -12.41 -24.02 19.99
N GLU A 767 -11.87 -24.89 19.13
CA GLU A 767 -12.68 -25.84 18.36
C GLU A 767 -13.41 -26.83 19.26
N LYS A 768 -12.77 -27.33 20.32
CA LYS A 768 -13.42 -28.22 21.29
C LYS A 768 -14.50 -27.49 22.11
N THR A 769 -14.36 -26.19 22.35
CA THR A 769 -15.42 -25.36 22.96
C THR A 769 -16.61 -25.20 22.02
N LYS A 770 -16.39 -24.90 20.73
CA LYS A 770 -17.46 -24.84 19.71
C LYS A 770 -18.21 -26.17 19.54
N VAL A 771 -17.54 -27.31 19.70
CA VAL A 771 -18.16 -28.65 19.70
C VAL A 771 -19.04 -28.89 20.95
N ILE A 772 -18.78 -28.19 22.06
CA ILE A 772 -19.63 -28.25 23.27
C ILE A 772 -20.84 -27.33 23.11
N GLU A 773 -20.66 -26.11 22.60
CA GLU A 773 -21.74 -25.14 22.35
C GLU A 773 -22.75 -25.66 21.30
N SER A 774 -22.27 -26.21 20.19
CA SER A 774 -23.13 -26.82 19.15
C SER A 774 -23.95 -28.01 19.65
N LYS A 775 -23.48 -28.73 20.68
CA LYS A 775 -24.26 -29.78 21.36
C LYS A 775 -25.36 -29.26 22.29
N GLN A 776 -25.31 -27.99 22.71
CA GLN A 776 -26.41 -27.34 23.42
C GLN A 776 -27.49 -26.80 22.47
N VAL A 777 -27.12 -26.30 21.29
CA VAL A 777 -28.07 -25.77 20.28
C VAL A 777 -28.97 -26.86 19.68
N MET A 778 -28.56 -28.13 19.70
CA MET A 778 -29.32 -29.29 19.19
C MET A 778 -30.54 -29.70 20.06
N LYS A 779 -30.96 -28.90 21.04
CA LYS A 779 -32.21 -29.08 21.81
C LYS A 779 -33.17 -27.91 21.66
N GLY A 780 -33.54 -27.60 20.41
CA GLY A 780 -34.73 -26.80 20.09
C GLY A 780 -36.04 -27.57 20.39
N PRO A 781 -37.18 -26.87 20.58
CA PRO A 781 -38.39 -27.46 21.16
C PRO A 781 -39.16 -28.35 20.17
N GLN A 782 -39.58 -29.53 20.66
CA GLN A 782 -40.60 -30.35 19.99
C GLN A 782 -41.99 -29.81 20.32
N HIS A 783 -42.74 -29.38 19.30
CA HIS A 783 -44.18 -29.16 19.42
C HIS A 783 -44.94 -30.36 18.83
N HIS A 784 -45.68 -31.06 19.70
CA HIS A 784 -46.79 -31.94 19.29
C HIS A 784 -48.13 -31.26 19.65
N PRO A 785 -49.19 -31.40 18.85
CA PRO A 785 -50.45 -30.67 19.04
C PRO A 785 -51.42 -31.44 19.94
N MET A 786 -52.28 -30.72 20.68
CA MET A 786 -53.54 -31.28 21.18
C MET A 786 -54.67 -30.24 21.18
N PHE A 787 -55.88 -30.76 21.01
CA PHE A 787 -57.15 -30.04 20.97
C PHE A 787 -57.43 -29.29 22.29
N GLY A 788 -58.17 -28.18 22.21
CA GLY A 788 -58.75 -27.53 23.39
C GLY A 788 -60.13 -28.09 23.74
N LEU A 789 -60.58 -27.85 24.99
CA LEU A 789 -61.99 -27.75 25.38
C LEU A 789 -62.13 -27.31 26.86
N GLY A 790 -62.92 -26.25 27.10
CA GLY A 790 -63.45 -25.85 28.42
C GLY A 790 -62.45 -25.31 29.47
N SER A 791 -62.90 -24.65 30.56
CA SER A 791 -64.18 -23.96 30.80
C SER A 791 -64.14 -23.20 32.15
N ALA A 792 -64.82 -22.05 32.21
CA ALA A 792 -65.42 -21.40 33.40
C ALA A 792 -64.54 -20.81 34.54
N ASN A 793 -64.76 -19.48 34.75
CA ASN A 793 -65.02 -18.76 36.02
C ASN A 793 -64.02 -18.87 37.19
N LEU A 794 -63.54 -17.75 37.77
CA LEU A 794 -64.31 -16.95 38.75
C LEU A 794 -63.68 -15.56 39.04
N SER A 795 -64.54 -14.52 39.07
CA SER A 795 -64.65 -13.41 40.07
C SER A 795 -63.42 -12.94 40.92
N LEU A 796 -63.22 -11.66 41.30
CA LEU A 796 -64.15 -10.56 41.65
C LEU A 796 -63.42 -9.19 41.82
N ASN A 797 -64.19 -8.08 41.76
CA ASN A 797 -64.05 -6.79 42.48
C ASN A 797 -63.07 -5.63 42.06
N SER A 798 -63.71 -4.49 41.71
CA SER A 798 -63.51 -3.08 42.20
C SER A 798 -62.13 -2.38 42.06
N MET A 799 -62.01 -1.06 41.81
CA MET A 799 -62.97 0.05 41.60
C MET A 799 -62.22 1.27 40.99
N HIS A 800 -63.00 2.22 40.44
CA HIS A 800 -62.64 3.63 40.16
C HIS A 800 -61.85 4.01 38.87
N ASN A 801 -62.53 4.86 38.10
CA ASN A 801 -62.14 5.66 36.92
C ASN A 801 -61.88 7.12 37.44
N PRO A 802 -61.71 8.20 36.62
CA PRO A 802 -61.50 8.34 35.17
C PRO A 802 -60.21 9.18 34.87
N ALA A 803 -59.84 9.64 33.67
CA ALA A 803 -60.44 9.78 32.33
C ALA A 803 -59.26 9.92 31.30
N SER A 804 -59.34 10.09 29.96
CA SER A 804 -60.35 10.08 28.88
C SER A 804 -59.56 10.08 27.53
N ASN A 805 -60.08 9.97 26.30
CA ASN A 805 -61.42 9.73 25.74
C ASN A 805 -61.27 9.13 24.32
N LEU A 806 -62.22 8.29 23.89
CA LEU A 806 -62.73 8.08 22.50
C LEU A 806 -61.72 7.72 21.37
N MET A 807 -61.75 6.49 20.83
CA MET A 807 -62.63 5.97 19.73
C MET A 807 -62.18 6.41 18.30
N THR A 808 -62.27 5.61 17.21
CA THR A 808 -62.88 4.28 16.97
C THR A 808 -62.35 3.58 15.69
N ALA A 809 -62.69 2.28 15.55
CA ALA A 809 -62.99 1.57 14.28
C ALA A 809 -61.88 1.23 13.25
N ARG A 810 -61.31 0.04 13.44
CA ARG A 810 -61.07 -1.01 12.41
C ARG A 810 -62.42 -1.61 11.92
N PRO A 811 -62.47 -2.63 11.02
CA PRO A 811 -61.61 -3.02 9.88
C PRO A 811 -62.43 -3.46 8.61
N ALA A 812 -61.76 -3.93 7.55
CA ALA A 812 -62.30 -4.95 6.64
C ALA A 812 -61.19 -5.88 6.10
N PHE A 813 -61.53 -7.13 5.77
CA PHE A 813 -60.64 -8.26 5.45
C PHE A 813 -60.72 -8.70 3.98
N GLY A 814 -59.73 -9.49 3.52
CA GLY A 814 -59.73 -10.28 2.27
C GLY A 814 -58.34 -10.26 1.61
N GLN A 815 -57.50 -11.32 1.68
CA GLN A 815 -57.55 -12.58 0.91
C GLN A 815 -57.63 -12.36 -0.63
N SER A 816 -56.84 -13.03 -1.49
CA SER A 816 -55.74 -13.99 -1.29
C SER A 816 -54.97 -14.22 -2.61
N ALA A 817 -53.73 -14.74 -2.51
CA ALA A 817 -52.92 -15.55 -3.45
C ALA A 817 -53.21 -15.62 -4.98
N GLY A 818 -52.15 -15.77 -5.80
CA GLY A 818 -52.28 -16.51 -7.08
C GLY A 818 -51.43 -16.07 -8.28
N SER A 819 -50.14 -16.39 -8.24
CA SER A 819 -49.22 -16.67 -9.36
C SER A 819 -49.65 -16.58 -10.86
N SER A 820 -48.69 -16.04 -11.65
CA SER A 820 -48.11 -16.58 -12.90
C SER A 820 -48.69 -16.31 -14.31
N TRP A 821 -47.75 -15.87 -15.17
CA TRP A 821 -47.50 -16.18 -16.61
C TRP A 821 -47.97 -15.25 -17.75
N SER A 822 -46.95 -14.73 -18.47
CA SER A 822 -46.78 -14.56 -19.93
C SER A 822 -47.83 -13.86 -20.81
N GLY A 823 -47.38 -12.92 -21.67
CA GLY A 823 -48.07 -12.63 -22.94
C GLY A 823 -47.99 -11.19 -23.46
N SER A 824 -46.95 -10.89 -24.22
CA SER A 824 -46.79 -9.76 -25.17
C SER A 824 -48.05 -9.26 -25.90
N PHE A 825 -48.22 -7.92 -26.08
CA PHE A 825 -48.23 -7.23 -27.40
C PHE A 825 -48.55 -5.72 -27.30
N GLY A 826 -47.83 -4.89 -28.09
CA GLY A 826 -48.39 -3.71 -28.77
C GLY A 826 -48.46 -2.36 -28.02
N PRO A 827 -48.00 -1.23 -28.62
CA PRO A 827 -47.99 0.09 -27.98
C PRO A 827 -49.22 0.94 -28.30
N ARG A 828 -49.53 1.92 -27.43
CA ARG A 828 -50.33 3.10 -27.79
C ARG A 828 -49.60 4.39 -27.43
N ALA A 829 -49.55 5.30 -28.40
CA ALA A 829 -49.03 6.64 -28.26
C ALA A 829 -50.17 7.67 -28.19
N SER A 830 -50.00 8.70 -27.35
CA SER A 830 -50.64 10.04 -27.43
C SER A 830 -50.35 10.78 -26.11
N SER A 831 -50.04 12.08 -26.06
CA SER A 831 -49.78 13.03 -27.14
C SER A 831 -49.14 14.32 -26.61
N VAL A 832 -48.05 14.75 -27.28
CA VAL A 832 -47.87 16.11 -27.85
C VAL A 832 -47.89 17.34 -26.93
N THR A 833 -46.75 18.06 -26.92
CA THR A 833 -46.71 19.47 -27.36
C THR A 833 -45.31 19.84 -27.90
N LYS A 834 -45.23 20.09 -29.20
CA LYS A 834 -44.19 20.92 -29.85
C LYS A 834 -44.90 21.88 -30.81
N ARG A 835 -44.44 23.13 -30.87
CA ARG A 835 -44.77 24.08 -31.95
C ARG A 835 -43.48 24.42 -32.68
N THR A 836 -43.54 24.35 -34.00
CA THR A 836 -42.64 25.02 -34.95
C THR A 836 -43.50 25.53 -36.10
N ARG A 837 -43.07 26.60 -36.74
CA ARG A 837 -43.51 27.02 -38.08
C ARG A 837 -42.30 27.51 -38.85
N GLU A 838 -42.23 27.15 -40.12
CA GLU A 838 -41.19 27.55 -41.06
C GLU A 838 -41.38 28.99 -41.57
N ILE A 839 -40.35 29.50 -42.26
CA ILE A 839 -40.49 30.37 -43.43
C ILE A 839 -39.51 29.90 -44.52
N ASP A 840 -40.08 29.25 -45.54
CA ASP A 840 -39.82 29.21 -46.99
C ASP A 840 -38.42 29.13 -47.66
N ASP A 841 -38.42 28.35 -48.74
CA ASP A 841 -37.39 28.06 -49.76
C ASP A 841 -36.93 29.26 -50.63
N VAL A 842 -35.65 29.23 -51.08
CA VAL A 842 -35.26 29.58 -52.47
C VAL A 842 -34.08 28.73 -52.99
N SER A 843 -34.40 27.73 -53.83
CA SER A 843 -33.69 27.17 -55.00
C SER A 843 -32.16 26.91 -55.09
N ARG A 844 -31.87 25.65 -55.47
CA ARG A 844 -30.99 25.15 -56.58
C ARG A 844 -29.45 25.23 -56.51
N ASP A 845 -28.88 24.05 -56.78
CA ASP A 845 -27.75 23.72 -57.68
C ASP A 845 -26.62 24.75 -57.89
N GLU A 846 -25.37 24.38 -57.55
CA GLU A 846 -24.46 23.84 -58.57
C GLU A 846 -23.18 23.18 -58.00
N HIS A 847 -22.37 22.62 -58.90
CA HIS A 847 -21.23 21.75 -58.65
C HIS A 847 -19.93 22.46 -58.21
N GLN A 848 -19.07 21.66 -57.57
CA GLN A 848 -17.59 21.67 -57.66
C GLN A 848 -16.90 22.84 -58.39
N GLN A 849 -15.92 23.52 -57.75
CA GLN A 849 -14.48 23.17 -57.88
C GLN A 849 -13.52 24.16 -57.17
N LYS A 850 -12.53 23.56 -56.48
CA LYS A 850 -11.11 23.95 -56.37
C LYS A 850 -10.67 25.38 -56.76
N LYS A 851 -10.19 26.15 -55.78
CA LYS A 851 -8.77 26.59 -55.58
C LYS A 851 -8.75 27.60 -54.41
N VAL A 852 -7.93 27.43 -53.36
CA VAL A 852 -6.46 27.55 -53.25
C VAL A 852 -5.98 29.00 -53.32
N CYS A 853 -5.10 29.34 -52.36
CA CYS A 853 -4.49 30.64 -52.05
C CYS A 853 -5.44 31.68 -51.44
N ARG A 854 -5.02 32.52 -50.51
CA ARG A 854 -3.93 32.59 -49.51
C ARG A 854 -4.00 34.04 -48.99
N ASP A 855 -3.59 34.24 -47.73
CA ASP A 855 -3.05 35.50 -47.20
C ASP A 855 -3.88 36.79 -47.32
N GLY A 856 -4.26 37.38 -46.17
CA GLY A 856 -4.63 38.79 -46.14
C GLY A 856 -5.47 39.25 -44.95
N GLY A 857 -4.81 39.68 -43.87
CA GLY A 857 -5.33 40.79 -43.06
C GLY A 857 -6.30 40.49 -41.92
N LYS A 858 -5.73 40.48 -40.70
CA LYS A 858 -6.32 41.07 -39.48
C LYS A 858 -6.88 42.49 -39.72
N PRO A 859 -7.62 43.10 -38.77
CA PRO A 859 -8.56 42.52 -37.80
C PRO A 859 -9.88 43.33 -37.65
N GLN A 860 -10.90 42.72 -37.05
CA GLN A 860 -11.69 43.36 -36.00
C GLN A 860 -12.20 42.30 -35.02
#